data_AF-A0A7G8Q1I0-F1
#
_entry.id   AF-A0A7G8Q1I0-F1
#
_cell.length_a   1.000
_cell.length_b   1.000
_cell.length_c   1.000
_cell.angle_alpha   90.00
_cell.angle_beta   90.00
_cell.angle_gamma   90.00
#
_symmetry.space_group_name_H-M   'P 1'
#
loop_
_entity.id
_entity.type
_entity.pdbx_description
1 polymer ?
#
loop_
_entity_poly.entity_id
_entity_poly.type
_entity_poly.pdbx_seq_one_letter_code
_entity_poly.pdbx_strand_id
1 'polypeptide(L)'
;MRLRTGLLLGLLLPALSAHAQVKVWEGNLSMPTSDEGAPDENPPFDIYGKDKERFNYPYTMRRVVRATESKQDYRALFLENEYLRCSVLPDLGGRIYTCIDKINGQPMFYANPTIKKALIGYRGVWATFGVEFNFPVSHNWVTLSPVDYSYGSKPDGSASIVVGNRDRVYGMEWRVELVLRPGSTVLEEKVTLSNPDDLRHRFYWWNNAGVQVWDDSKIYYPTQFTASHGFTYVDTWPVNGKGRDLSIVGNHLDGPVSQFFHESREPFTGIYHPHTDAGVVHYAEFADLPAKKVFSFGADAKGLAWHKALSDNDSGYIEMQNGLFRNQETYGFLEPQQTIRFSEYWMPVRQIGGISRANLHGVVSMARVAGKNGKDTLAVALNANAKMADARIMVRKGDAIVFDQTVSLDPAKTWSHAFDIRPADAPYTFTLENKDHQVLLTQTEGKYDWTPKDQVHAGAQPAYTSPKGAYLERGRDKELNGNLLDAWDIYTDGLAASPDSADLLKAKGRLGVSLFRFEEASGLLKQAEDRDTSDGETRYYRGIAEAALGHRNVARVEFEAAYRDPSYRTSGGVVLAELLASDHDVLDAQNVLAGICPEPVGPSSVQRCLEDRIALERSTGQTDHARTLAEASLAQFPTSAFLKNELSKLGSTMPDLETHLAADPNRILQLVIQYNQLGLYADSLTLLTHTYPDVPALHREPGELPVGKHPMLAYYRGFVREQLGQSGRKDWQDASRMSLAYVFPSEPSAMTVLRAAIAANPSDASAHFLLGTLLFSTGRVDEALDEWRRTASLRPDTPTLDADRGRALLDIKHQPAEAAKAFEHGFKVDPANPALYVGMNRAMQALGKSDAERVAMFERFPAHADMPDEVVRAYVKVLRESGQDAKADDLLMQHFLPAEEGAAPLAPSSGKH
;
A
#
# COMPACT_ATOMS: atom_id res chain seq x y z
N MET A 1 -57.71 -29.96 -55.81
CA MET A 1 -56.59 -29.32 -56.54
C MET A 1 -55.59 -28.82 -55.50
N ARG A 2 -54.33 -29.28 -55.61
CA ARG A 2 -53.15 -28.99 -54.75
C ARG A 2 -53.04 -29.72 -53.40
N LEU A 3 -52.47 -30.94 -53.46
CA LEU A 3 -51.55 -31.42 -52.42
C LEU A 3 -50.14 -30.88 -52.75
N ARG A 4 -49.45 -30.31 -51.77
CA ARG A 4 -47.99 -30.13 -51.78
C ARG A 4 -47.42 -30.62 -50.46
N THR A 5 -46.62 -31.66 -50.59
CA THR A 5 -45.66 -32.22 -49.64
C THR A 5 -44.65 -31.16 -49.21
N GLY A 6 -44.39 -31.06 -47.90
CA GLY A 6 -43.33 -30.26 -47.30
C GLY A 6 -42.50 -31.13 -46.36
N LEU A 7 -41.23 -31.28 -46.71
CA LEU A 7 -40.16 -32.01 -46.01
C LEU A 7 -39.92 -31.41 -44.60
N LEU A 8 -39.90 -32.23 -43.54
CA LEU A 8 -39.36 -31.85 -42.23
C LEU A 8 -37.86 -32.16 -42.21
N LEU A 9 -37.03 -31.11 -42.28
CA LEU A 9 -35.61 -31.18 -41.89
C LEU A 9 -35.52 -30.87 -40.39
N GLY A 10 -35.09 -31.85 -39.59
CA GLY A 10 -34.80 -31.65 -38.18
C GLY A 10 -33.51 -30.85 -37.99
N LEU A 11 -33.63 -29.65 -37.43
CA LEU A 11 -32.52 -28.88 -36.89
C LEU A 11 -32.22 -29.40 -35.48
N LEU A 12 -31.16 -30.20 -35.35
CA LEU A 12 -30.47 -30.45 -34.08
C LEU A 12 -29.73 -29.17 -33.68
N LEU A 13 -30.35 -28.33 -32.86
CA LEU A 13 -29.66 -27.30 -32.09
C LEU A 13 -28.84 -28.00 -31.00
N PRO A 14 -27.51 -27.83 -30.92
CA PRO A 14 -26.78 -28.24 -29.74
C PRO A 14 -27.27 -27.38 -28.58
N ALA A 15 -27.76 -28.04 -27.52
CA ALA A 15 -28.04 -27.37 -26.26
C ALA A 15 -26.71 -26.83 -25.71
N LEU A 16 -26.41 -25.56 -26.00
CA LEU A 16 -25.45 -24.78 -25.26
C LEU A 16 -25.90 -24.82 -23.80
N SER A 17 -25.26 -25.70 -23.02
CA SER A 17 -25.44 -25.72 -21.58
C SER A 17 -25.00 -24.34 -21.09
N ALA A 18 -25.94 -23.52 -20.66
CA ALA A 18 -25.65 -22.24 -20.01
C ALA A 18 -24.88 -22.57 -18.74
N HIS A 19 -23.54 -22.51 -18.79
CA HIS A 19 -22.72 -22.62 -17.61
C HIS A 19 -23.08 -21.42 -16.74
N ALA A 20 -23.32 -21.65 -15.44
CA ALA A 20 -23.58 -20.55 -14.52
C ALA A 20 -22.38 -19.59 -14.57
N GLN A 21 -22.64 -18.30 -14.83
CA GLN A 21 -21.61 -17.30 -15.11
C GLN A 21 -21.56 -16.30 -13.97
N VAL A 22 -20.36 -16.05 -13.45
CA VAL A 22 -20.12 -14.96 -12.49
C VAL A 22 -20.26 -13.63 -13.20
N LYS A 23 -21.01 -12.71 -12.60
CA LYS A 23 -21.23 -11.36 -13.11
C LYS A 23 -20.17 -10.43 -12.55
N VAL A 24 -19.66 -9.55 -13.41
CA VAL A 24 -18.78 -8.45 -13.02
C VAL A 24 -19.18 -7.18 -13.78
N TRP A 25 -19.27 -6.05 -13.07
CA TRP A 25 -19.66 -4.78 -13.67
C TRP A 25 -19.21 -3.59 -12.82
N GLU A 26 -19.11 -2.43 -13.46
CA GLU A 26 -18.92 -1.13 -12.79
C GLU A 26 -20.28 -0.46 -12.55
N GLY A 27 -20.43 0.18 -11.39
CA GLY A 27 -21.55 1.04 -11.02
C GLY A 27 -21.11 2.05 -9.96
N ASN A 28 -22.06 2.61 -9.20
CA ASN A 28 -21.76 3.59 -8.16
C ASN A 28 -22.29 3.15 -6.79
N LEU A 29 -21.59 3.53 -5.73
CA LEU A 29 -22.04 3.45 -4.34
C LEU A 29 -22.06 4.85 -3.72
N SER A 30 -23.25 5.26 -3.31
CA SER A 30 -23.48 6.60 -2.77
C SER A 30 -23.53 6.56 -1.25
N MET A 31 -22.61 7.25 -0.59
CA MET A 31 -22.42 7.16 0.86
C MET A 31 -22.17 8.54 1.48
N PRO A 32 -22.70 8.81 2.70
CA PRO A 32 -22.22 9.91 3.51
C PRO A 32 -20.71 9.76 3.77
N THR A 33 -19.99 10.87 3.74
CA THR A 33 -18.54 10.91 3.87
C THR A 33 -18.14 12.18 4.62
N SER A 34 -17.22 12.07 5.58
CA SER A 34 -16.64 13.24 6.24
C SER A 34 -15.99 14.19 5.24
N ASP A 35 -16.37 15.46 5.30
CA ASP A 35 -15.79 16.49 4.43
C ASP A 35 -14.32 16.73 4.81
N GLU A 36 -13.50 17.02 3.80
CA GLU A 36 -12.08 17.34 3.98
C GLU A 36 -11.78 18.79 3.59
N GLY A 37 -10.70 19.34 4.14
CA GLY A 37 -10.07 20.55 3.61
C GLY A 37 -9.16 20.23 2.42
N ALA A 38 -8.46 21.25 1.92
CA ALA A 38 -7.38 21.03 0.95
C ALA A 38 -6.25 20.21 1.61
N PRO A 39 -5.52 19.38 0.84
CA PRO A 39 -4.27 18.78 1.29
C PRO A 39 -3.24 19.85 1.69
N ASP A 40 -2.21 19.43 2.42
CA ASP A 40 -1.07 20.28 2.77
C ASP A 40 -0.25 20.61 1.52
N GLU A 41 0.00 21.90 1.32
CA GLU A 41 0.82 22.43 0.22
C GLU A 41 2.32 22.26 0.49
N ASN A 42 2.72 22.09 1.75
CA ASN A 42 4.11 21.92 2.14
C ASN A 42 4.57 20.47 1.91
N PRO A 43 5.73 20.23 1.26
CA PRO A 43 6.23 18.88 1.05
C PRO A 43 6.55 18.17 2.38
N PRO A 44 6.05 16.94 2.62
CA PRO A 44 6.31 16.21 3.85
C PRO A 44 7.67 15.49 3.78
N PHE A 45 8.76 16.26 3.82
CA PHE A 45 10.10 15.71 3.67
C PHE A 45 10.47 14.72 4.78
N ASP A 46 10.90 13.55 4.34
CA ASP A 46 11.26 12.39 5.18
C ASP A 46 12.42 12.66 6.15
N ILE A 47 13.30 13.62 5.85
CA ILE A 47 14.39 14.05 6.73
C ILE A 47 13.89 14.60 8.09
N TYR A 48 12.64 15.06 8.15
CA TYR A 48 12.03 15.50 9.40
C TYR A 48 11.43 14.36 10.23
N GLY A 49 11.27 13.18 9.62
CA GLY A 49 10.73 11.97 10.24
C GLY A 49 11.62 11.41 11.33
N LYS A 50 11.52 11.91 12.57
CA LYS A 50 12.14 11.30 13.75
C LYS A 50 11.09 10.69 14.67
N ASP A 51 11.30 9.44 15.06
CA ASP A 51 10.59 8.58 16.04
C ASP A 51 9.05 8.46 15.97
N LYS A 52 8.33 9.31 15.24
CA LYS A 52 6.86 9.32 15.12
C LYS A 52 6.31 9.77 13.77
N GLU A 53 7.08 10.52 12.99
CA GLU A 53 6.67 10.99 11.65
C GLU A 53 7.01 9.95 10.59
N ARG A 54 5.97 9.52 9.86
CA ARG A 54 5.98 8.51 8.81
C ARG A 54 6.52 9.12 7.48
N PHE A 55 7.28 8.36 6.68
CA PHE A 55 7.87 8.78 5.38
C PHE A 55 6.82 8.98 4.25
N ASN A 56 6.55 10.21 3.84
CA ASN A 56 5.40 10.51 2.97
C ASN A 56 5.75 11.15 1.63
N TYR A 57 6.98 11.63 1.45
CA TYR A 57 7.36 12.29 0.20
C TYR A 57 7.33 11.29 -0.97
N PRO A 58 6.71 11.58 -2.13
CA PRO A 58 6.21 12.89 -2.60
C PRO A 58 4.68 13.03 -2.55
N TYR A 59 3.98 12.33 -1.65
CA TYR A 59 2.53 12.51 -1.51
C TYR A 59 2.20 13.77 -0.71
N THR A 60 1.05 14.39 -1.02
CA THR A 60 0.47 15.45 -0.18
C THR A 60 -0.11 14.87 1.11
N MET A 61 0.01 15.61 2.22
CA MET A 61 -0.63 15.23 3.48
C MET A 61 -2.09 15.68 3.49
N ARG A 62 -2.98 14.88 4.07
CA ARG A 62 -4.41 15.12 4.20
C ARG A 62 -4.75 15.14 5.67
N ARG A 63 -4.70 16.33 6.29
CA ARG A 63 -4.83 16.50 7.74
C ARG A 63 -6.06 17.28 8.19
N VAL A 64 -6.80 17.87 7.25
CA VAL A 64 -7.97 18.70 7.57
C VAL A 64 -9.24 17.88 7.37
N VAL A 65 -9.87 17.47 8.47
CA VAL A 65 -11.19 16.81 8.48
C VAL A 65 -12.20 17.76 9.10
N ARG A 66 -13.35 17.92 8.45
CA ARG A 66 -14.43 18.79 8.93
C ARG A 66 -15.47 17.99 9.71
N ALA A 67 -16.22 18.67 10.59
CA ALA A 67 -17.35 18.08 11.31
C ALA A 67 -18.56 17.79 10.41
N THR A 68 -18.60 18.35 9.20
CA THR A 68 -19.68 18.18 8.24
C THR A 68 -19.47 16.95 7.37
N GLU A 69 -20.57 16.47 6.79
CA GLU A 69 -20.58 15.32 5.89
C GLU A 69 -21.36 15.65 4.63
N SER A 70 -20.87 15.15 3.51
CA SER A 70 -21.53 15.23 2.23
C SER A 70 -21.69 13.85 1.63
N LYS A 71 -22.72 13.70 0.79
CA LYS A 71 -22.97 12.47 0.04
C LYS A 71 -22.04 12.42 -1.15
N GLN A 72 -21.24 11.37 -1.25
CA GLN A 72 -20.28 11.15 -2.33
C GLN A 72 -20.69 9.92 -3.15
N ASP A 73 -20.59 10.02 -4.47
CA ASP A 73 -20.93 8.95 -5.42
C ASP A 73 -19.66 8.27 -5.91
N TYR A 74 -19.17 7.28 -5.15
CA TYR A 74 -17.96 6.53 -5.49
C TYR A 74 -18.22 5.54 -6.62
N ARG A 75 -17.24 5.37 -7.53
CA ARG A 75 -17.23 4.21 -8.43
C ARG A 75 -17.09 2.95 -7.60
N ALA A 76 -17.84 1.92 -8.00
CA ALA A 76 -17.88 0.64 -7.35
C ALA A 76 -17.84 -0.48 -8.39
N LEU A 77 -16.92 -1.42 -8.19
CA LEU A 77 -16.82 -2.63 -8.99
C LEU A 77 -17.52 -3.75 -8.23
N PHE A 78 -18.42 -4.45 -8.91
CA PHE A 78 -19.20 -5.51 -8.31
C PHE A 78 -18.83 -6.86 -8.90
N LEU A 79 -18.75 -7.87 -8.04
CA LEU A 79 -18.48 -9.25 -8.41
C LEU A 79 -19.53 -10.15 -7.74
N GLU A 80 -20.28 -10.92 -8.52
CA GLU A 80 -21.42 -11.68 -8.01
C GLU A 80 -21.55 -13.07 -8.65
N ASN A 81 -21.66 -14.10 -7.80
CA ASN A 81 -22.04 -15.45 -8.21
C ASN A 81 -23.36 -15.87 -7.50
N GLU A 82 -23.66 -17.17 -7.45
CA GLU A 82 -24.86 -17.70 -6.81
C GLU A 82 -24.93 -17.39 -5.31
N TYR A 83 -23.78 -17.28 -4.65
CA TYR A 83 -23.66 -17.26 -3.20
C TYR A 83 -23.08 -15.97 -2.62
N LEU A 84 -22.21 -15.28 -3.35
CA LEU A 84 -21.52 -14.09 -2.89
C LEU A 84 -21.82 -12.89 -3.78
N ARG A 85 -21.90 -11.70 -3.17
CA ARG A 85 -21.89 -10.42 -3.85
C ARG A 85 -20.88 -9.49 -3.17
N CYS A 86 -19.77 -9.23 -3.83
CA CYS A 86 -18.73 -8.33 -3.34
C CYS A 86 -18.78 -6.97 -4.05
N SER A 87 -18.39 -5.92 -3.33
CA SER A 87 -18.23 -4.57 -3.87
C SER A 87 -16.86 -4.00 -3.51
N VAL A 88 -16.17 -3.43 -4.49
CA VAL A 88 -14.81 -2.89 -4.38
C VAL A 88 -14.82 -1.42 -4.77
N LEU A 89 -14.13 -0.57 -4.02
CA LEU A 89 -14.10 0.88 -4.22
C LEU A 89 -12.74 1.30 -4.79
N PRO A 90 -12.58 1.37 -6.13
CA PRO A 90 -11.33 1.83 -6.75
C PRO A 90 -10.95 3.26 -6.36
N ASP A 91 -11.93 4.11 -6.01
CA ASP A 91 -11.67 5.49 -5.58
C ASP A 91 -11.15 5.60 -4.13
N LEU A 92 -11.21 4.52 -3.36
CA LEU A 92 -10.77 4.45 -1.96
C LEU A 92 -9.79 3.28 -1.76
N GLY A 93 -8.62 3.37 -2.39
CA GLY A 93 -7.52 2.42 -2.24
C GLY A 93 -7.76 1.06 -2.90
N GLY A 94 -8.81 0.90 -3.71
CA GLY A 94 -9.20 -0.40 -4.26
C GLY A 94 -9.74 -1.36 -3.19
N ARG A 95 -10.15 -0.83 -2.04
CA ARG A 95 -10.59 -1.62 -0.89
C ARG A 95 -11.86 -2.39 -1.21
N ILE A 96 -11.94 -3.62 -0.71
CA ILE A 96 -13.21 -4.36 -0.71
C ILE A 96 -14.10 -3.68 0.31
N TYR A 97 -15.18 -3.01 -0.09
CA TYR A 97 -16.09 -2.38 0.85
C TYR A 97 -16.83 -3.42 1.69
N THR A 98 -17.38 -4.43 1.02
CA THR A 98 -17.96 -5.61 1.68
C THR A 98 -18.09 -6.77 0.70
N CYS A 99 -18.32 -7.97 1.24
CA CYS A 99 -18.82 -9.09 0.47
C CYS A 99 -19.92 -9.82 1.24
N ILE A 100 -21.10 -9.87 0.64
CA ILE A 100 -22.33 -10.35 1.27
C ILE A 100 -22.52 -11.82 0.92
N ASP A 101 -22.75 -12.63 1.95
CA ASP A 101 -23.29 -13.96 1.77
C ASP A 101 -24.79 -13.88 1.44
N LYS A 102 -25.14 -14.23 0.21
CA LYS A 102 -26.51 -14.18 -0.31
C LYS A 102 -27.42 -15.24 0.32
N ILE A 103 -26.87 -16.25 1.00
CA ILE A 103 -27.65 -17.31 1.64
C ILE A 103 -28.36 -16.79 2.90
N ASN A 104 -27.65 -16.05 3.76
CA ASN A 104 -28.22 -15.51 5.02
C ASN A 104 -28.29 -13.96 5.06
N GLY A 105 -27.78 -13.27 4.04
CA GLY A 105 -27.74 -11.82 3.94
C GLY A 105 -26.67 -11.13 4.79
N GLN A 106 -25.79 -11.88 5.47
CA GLN A 106 -24.77 -11.32 6.35
C GLN A 106 -23.51 -10.92 5.58
N PRO A 107 -22.90 -9.77 5.89
CA PRO A 107 -21.62 -9.37 5.31
C PRO A 107 -20.47 -10.12 5.98
N MET A 108 -19.44 -10.47 5.21
CA MET A 108 -18.16 -10.96 5.75
C MET A 108 -17.30 -9.83 6.32
N PHE A 109 -17.37 -8.64 5.73
CA PHE A 109 -16.53 -7.49 6.08
C PHE A 109 -17.39 -6.30 6.50
N TYR A 110 -16.82 -5.47 7.36
CA TYR A 110 -17.49 -4.33 7.99
C TYR A 110 -17.88 -3.28 6.95
N ALA A 111 -19.16 -3.25 6.61
CA ALA A 111 -19.76 -2.27 5.72
C ALA A 111 -20.19 -1.03 6.52
N ASN A 112 -19.23 -0.17 6.87
CA ASN A 112 -19.50 1.06 7.60
C ASN A 112 -20.45 1.97 6.78
N PRO A 113 -21.64 2.35 7.30
CA PRO A 113 -22.62 3.09 6.52
C PRO A 113 -22.16 4.49 6.09
N THR A 114 -21.10 5.01 6.71
CA THR A 114 -20.50 6.31 6.43
C THR A 114 -18.98 6.15 6.29
N ILE A 115 -18.38 6.83 5.32
CA ILE A 115 -16.92 6.96 5.24
C ILE A 115 -16.48 8.02 6.25
N LYS A 116 -16.40 7.61 7.52
CA LYS A 116 -16.01 8.46 8.65
C LYS A 116 -14.49 8.56 8.72
N LYS A 117 -13.96 9.78 8.60
CA LYS A 117 -12.51 10.01 8.51
C LYS A 117 -11.91 10.43 9.84
N ALA A 118 -10.75 9.88 10.15
CA ALA A 118 -9.91 10.24 11.28
C ALA A 118 -8.42 10.29 10.87
N LEU A 119 -7.56 10.88 11.70
CA LEU A 119 -6.13 11.00 11.45
C LEU A 119 -5.38 9.75 11.95
N ILE A 120 -5.37 8.70 11.12
CA ILE A 120 -4.75 7.38 11.42
C ILE A 120 -3.81 6.93 10.27
N GLY A 121 -4.10 7.32 9.04
CA GLY A 121 -3.38 6.90 7.84
C GLY A 121 -1.98 7.48 7.73
N TYR A 122 -1.13 6.90 6.87
CA TYR A 122 0.22 7.40 6.62
C TYR A 122 0.25 8.89 6.25
N ARG A 123 -0.71 9.29 5.40
CA ARG A 123 -0.92 10.67 4.94
C ARG A 123 -1.85 11.50 5.82
N GLY A 124 -2.29 10.99 6.97
CA GLY A 124 -3.31 11.63 7.81
C GLY A 124 -4.66 10.92 7.72
N VAL A 125 -5.56 11.37 6.84
CA VAL A 125 -6.93 10.81 6.77
C VAL A 125 -6.95 9.30 6.48
N TRP A 126 -7.82 8.61 7.21
CA TRP A 126 -8.13 7.19 7.06
C TRP A 126 -9.55 6.92 7.53
N ALA A 127 -10.16 5.82 7.07
CA ALA A 127 -11.50 5.39 7.47
C ALA A 127 -11.57 3.86 7.63
N THR A 128 -12.42 3.40 8.56
CA THR A 128 -12.66 1.98 8.80
C THR A 128 -13.80 1.44 7.95
N PHE A 129 -13.51 0.39 7.18
CA PHE A 129 -14.46 -0.45 6.46
C PHE A 129 -13.71 -1.60 5.77
N GLY A 130 -14.41 -2.70 5.50
CA GLY A 130 -13.99 -3.60 4.44
C GLY A 130 -12.60 -4.22 4.60
N VAL A 131 -11.89 -4.38 3.48
CA VAL A 131 -10.54 -4.95 3.43
C VAL A 131 -9.57 -3.95 2.80
N GLU A 132 -8.45 -3.69 3.47
CA GLU A 132 -7.38 -2.80 3.06
C GLU A 132 -6.08 -3.56 2.73
N PHE A 133 -5.57 -3.32 1.52
CA PHE A 133 -4.31 -3.89 1.04
C PHE A 133 -3.14 -2.96 1.38
N ASN A 134 -2.22 -3.43 2.22
CA ASN A 134 -1.10 -2.62 2.70
C ASN A 134 0.22 -3.01 2.07
N PHE A 135 0.69 -2.20 1.12
CA PHE A 135 2.00 -2.28 0.49
C PHE A 135 2.44 -0.88 0.03
N PRO A 136 3.73 -0.50 0.15
CA PRO A 136 4.79 -1.15 0.91
C PRO A 136 4.85 -0.67 2.37
N VAL A 137 3.79 0.01 2.83
CA VAL A 137 3.61 0.51 4.21
C VAL A 137 2.18 0.26 4.68
N SER A 138 1.92 0.42 5.98
CA SER A 138 0.60 0.29 6.60
C SER A 138 0.33 1.38 7.65
N HIS A 139 -0.83 2.04 7.64
CA HIS A 139 -1.83 2.02 6.57
C HIS A 139 -1.26 2.56 5.25
N ASN A 140 -1.68 2.01 4.12
CA ASN A 140 -1.15 2.34 2.79
C ASN A 140 -1.25 3.85 2.46
N TRP A 141 -0.27 4.44 1.74
CA TRP A 141 -0.33 5.81 1.22
C TRP A 141 -1.56 6.08 0.36
N VAL A 142 -2.05 5.08 -0.37
CA VAL A 142 -3.24 5.24 -1.24
C VAL A 142 -4.53 4.70 -0.63
N THR A 143 -4.58 4.45 0.69
CA THR A 143 -5.74 3.86 1.39
C THR A 143 -7.09 4.57 1.13
N LEU A 144 -7.06 5.89 0.92
CA LEU A 144 -8.23 6.71 0.54
C LEU A 144 -7.99 7.50 -0.76
N SER A 145 -7.19 6.96 -1.67
CA SER A 145 -6.92 7.53 -2.99
C SER A 145 -7.44 6.64 -4.12
N PRO A 146 -7.75 7.20 -5.30
CA PRO A 146 -8.05 6.39 -6.48
C PRO A 146 -6.87 5.52 -6.92
N VAL A 147 -7.13 4.26 -7.22
CA VAL A 147 -6.12 3.29 -7.69
C VAL A 147 -6.43 2.77 -9.10
N ASP A 148 -5.48 2.04 -9.69
CA ASP A 148 -5.63 1.42 -11.00
C ASP A 148 -6.51 0.19 -10.88
N TYR A 149 -7.37 -0.06 -11.87
CA TYR A 149 -8.21 -1.25 -11.88
C TYR A 149 -8.49 -1.80 -13.28
N SER A 150 -8.95 -3.04 -13.30
CA SER A 150 -9.54 -3.72 -14.46
C SER A 150 -10.53 -4.78 -13.97
N TYR A 151 -11.43 -5.24 -14.83
CA TYR A 151 -12.34 -6.33 -14.49
C TYR A 151 -12.78 -7.08 -15.73
N GLY A 152 -13.15 -8.36 -15.58
CA GLY A 152 -13.58 -9.17 -16.71
C GLY A 152 -14.01 -10.59 -16.35
N SER A 153 -14.66 -11.26 -17.30
CA SER A 153 -15.03 -12.68 -17.21
C SER A 153 -14.00 -13.57 -17.90
N LYS A 154 -13.89 -14.82 -17.45
CA LYS A 154 -13.00 -15.84 -18.00
C LYS A 154 -13.78 -16.97 -18.69
N PRO A 155 -13.16 -17.73 -19.61
CA PRO A 155 -13.82 -18.84 -20.31
C PRO A 155 -14.34 -19.96 -19.40
N ASP A 156 -13.78 -20.12 -18.19
CA ASP A 156 -14.23 -21.10 -17.19
C ASP A 156 -15.48 -20.66 -16.41
N GLY A 157 -16.08 -19.52 -16.77
CA GLY A 157 -17.26 -18.95 -16.12
C GLY A 157 -16.95 -18.11 -14.88
N SER A 158 -15.70 -18.09 -14.41
CA SER A 158 -15.26 -17.18 -13.35
C SER A 158 -15.19 -15.74 -13.84
N ALA A 159 -15.14 -14.79 -12.91
CA ALA A 159 -14.87 -13.40 -13.20
C ALA A 159 -13.99 -12.81 -12.12
N SER A 160 -13.30 -11.72 -12.45
CA SER A 160 -12.36 -11.08 -11.56
C SER A 160 -12.40 -9.56 -11.64
N ILE A 161 -12.03 -8.94 -10.52
CA ILE A 161 -11.66 -7.54 -10.40
C ILE A 161 -10.18 -7.51 -10.04
N VAL A 162 -9.38 -6.72 -10.74
CA VAL A 162 -8.00 -6.44 -10.36
C VAL A 162 -7.92 -4.99 -9.93
N VAL A 163 -7.37 -4.76 -8.74
CA VAL A 163 -6.98 -3.42 -8.25
C VAL A 163 -5.49 -3.39 -7.99
N GLY A 164 -4.88 -2.23 -8.12
CA GLY A 164 -3.45 -2.08 -7.86
C GLY A 164 -2.99 -0.65 -7.98
N ASN A 165 -1.76 -0.39 -7.55
CA ASN A 165 -1.14 0.92 -7.70
C ASN A 165 0.38 0.78 -7.78
N ARG A 166 0.99 1.63 -8.60
CA ARG A 166 2.42 1.94 -8.53
C ARG A 166 2.62 3.14 -7.61
N ASP A 167 3.31 2.94 -6.50
CA ASP A 167 3.50 3.97 -5.49
C ASP A 167 4.51 5.03 -5.95
N ARG A 168 4.42 6.26 -5.41
CA ARG A 168 5.27 7.38 -5.82
C ARG A 168 6.59 7.51 -5.07
N VAL A 169 6.74 6.79 -3.95
CA VAL A 169 7.90 6.90 -3.07
C VAL A 169 9.04 6.02 -3.59
N TYR A 170 8.70 4.81 -3.99
CA TYR A 170 9.65 3.79 -4.45
C TYR A 170 9.39 3.35 -5.90
N GLY A 171 8.24 3.68 -6.48
CA GLY A 171 7.89 3.18 -7.80
C GLY A 171 7.57 1.69 -7.82
N MET A 172 7.35 1.05 -6.66
CA MET A 172 6.93 -0.35 -6.58
C MET A 172 5.45 -0.49 -6.88
N GLU A 173 5.06 -1.67 -7.38
CA GLU A 173 3.68 -1.94 -7.77
C GLU A 173 3.11 -3.11 -6.97
N TRP A 174 1.90 -2.93 -6.45
CA TRP A 174 1.08 -4.03 -5.93
C TRP A 174 -0.18 -4.21 -6.76
N ARG A 175 -0.63 -5.46 -6.89
CA ARG A 175 -1.90 -5.83 -7.50
C ARG A 175 -2.59 -6.93 -6.70
N VAL A 176 -3.91 -6.83 -6.58
CA VAL A 176 -4.77 -7.87 -6.04
C VAL A 176 -5.85 -8.20 -7.05
N GLU A 177 -5.85 -9.45 -7.52
CA GLU A 177 -6.94 -10.02 -8.32
C GLU A 177 -7.94 -10.73 -7.39
N LEU A 178 -9.16 -10.19 -7.33
CA LEU A 178 -10.30 -10.71 -6.60
C LEU A 178 -11.13 -11.59 -7.54
N VAL A 179 -11.25 -12.88 -7.23
CA VAL A 179 -11.88 -13.88 -8.10
C VAL A 179 -13.07 -14.52 -7.41
N LEU A 180 -14.20 -14.59 -8.13
CA LEU A 180 -15.30 -15.47 -7.81
C LEU A 180 -15.46 -16.52 -8.90
N ARG A 181 -15.81 -17.74 -8.48
CA ARG A 181 -16.04 -18.89 -9.37
C ARG A 181 -17.49 -19.34 -9.29
N PRO A 182 -18.06 -19.90 -10.37
CA PRO A 182 -19.40 -20.50 -10.32
C PRO A 182 -19.46 -21.60 -9.26
N GLY A 183 -20.56 -21.67 -8.51
CA GLY A 183 -20.79 -22.76 -7.56
C GLY A 183 -19.87 -22.79 -6.33
N SER A 184 -19.18 -21.68 -6.00
CA SER A 184 -18.27 -21.56 -4.85
C SER A 184 -18.67 -20.42 -3.91
N THR A 185 -18.48 -20.62 -2.60
CA THR A 185 -18.64 -19.58 -1.56
C THR A 185 -17.31 -18.92 -1.16
N VAL A 186 -16.26 -19.10 -1.96
CA VAL A 186 -14.92 -18.57 -1.68
C VAL A 186 -14.67 -17.32 -2.51
N LEU A 187 -14.25 -16.26 -1.83
CA LEU A 187 -13.57 -15.13 -2.45
C LEU A 187 -12.07 -15.44 -2.46
N GLU A 188 -11.50 -15.60 -3.65
CA GLU A 188 -10.07 -15.84 -3.86
C GLU A 188 -9.38 -14.49 -4.13
N GLU A 189 -8.28 -14.22 -3.43
CA GLU A 189 -7.41 -13.07 -3.63
C GLU A 189 -6.06 -13.56 -4.14
N LYS A 190 -5.60 -13.04 -5.28
CA LYS A 190 -4.26 -13.31 -5.80
C LYS A 190 -3.43 -12.05 -5.78
N VAL A 191 -2.37 -12.07 -5.00
CA VAL A 191 -1.54 -10.90 -4.75
C VAL A 191 -0.28 -10.99 -5.60
N THR A 192 0.10 -9.87 -6.21
CA THR A 192 1.39 -9.70 -6.89
C THR A 192 2.05 -8.42 -6.41
N LEU A 193 3.27 -8.55 -5.88
CA LEU A 193 4.10 -7.44 -5.41
C LEU A 193 5.35 -7.38 -6.28
N SER A 194 5.61 -6.28 -6.96
CA SER A 194 6.71 -6.15 -7.92
C SER A 194 7.49 -4.87 -7.73
N ASN A 195 8.81 -4.94 -7.94
CA ASN A 195 9.67 -3.78 -8.00
C ASN A 195 10.14 -3.55 -9.45
N PRO A 196 9.46 -2.72 -10.26
CA PRO A 196 9.90 -2.37 -11.60
C PRO A 196 10.99 -1.26 -11.60
N ASP A 197 11.29 -0.67 -10.44
CA ASP A 197 12.31 0.36 -10.28
C ASP A 197 13.74 -0.21 -10.41
N ASP A 198 14.71 0.68 -10.61
CA ASP A 198 16.13 0.34 -10.72
C ASP A 198 16.83 0.18 -9.36
N LEU A 199 16.17 0.55 -8.27
CA LEU A 199 16.73 0.45 -6.93
C LEU A 199 16.02 -0.63 -6.13
N ARG A 200 16.75 -1.28 -5.22
CA ARG A 200 16.11 -2.12 -4.21
C ARG A 200 15.34 -1.24 -3.24
N HIS A 201 14.16 -1.69 -2.82
CA HIS A 201 13.32 -0.95 -1.89
C HIS A 201 12.84 -1.85 -0.75
N ARG A 202 12.61 -1.25 0.42
CA ARG A 202 11.97 -1.95 1.53
C ARG A 202 10.52 -2.23 1.18
N PHE A 203 9.98 -3.36 1.61
CA PHE A 203 8.57 -3.67 1.43
C PHE A 203 7.94 -4.31 2.66
N TYR A 204 6.61 -4.28 2.63
CA TYR A 204 5.70 -4.73 3.65
C TYR A 204 4.46 -5.32 2.98
N TRP A 205 3.85 -6.36 3.53
CA TRP A 205 2.52 -6.81 3.13
C TRP A 205 1.70 -7.21 4.33
N TRP A 206 0.56 -6.53 4.51
CA TRP A 206 -0.52 -7.00 5.39
C TRP A 206 -1.88 -6.73 4.75
N ASN A 207 -2.71 -7.76 4.64
CA ASN A 207 -4.10 -7.63 4.28
C ASN A 207 -4.93 -7.38 5.54
N ASN A 208 -5.54 -6.20 5.67
CA ASN A 208 -6.26 -5.76 6.88
C ASN A 208 -7.77 -5.79 6.66
N ALA A 209 -8.47 -6.80 7.19
CA ALA A 209 -9.91 -6.93 7.08
C ALA A 209 -10.63 -6.44 8.35
N GLY A 210 -11.39 -5.36 8.23
CA GLY A 210 -12.36 -4.94 9.23
C GLY A 210 -13.57 -5.87 9.22
N VAL A 211 -13.91 -6.44 10.38
CA VAL A 211 -15.07 -7.30 10.58
C VAL A 211 -15.92 -6.72 11.71
N GLN A 212 -17.21 -6.51 11.44
CA GLN A 212 -18.13 -5.98 12.45
C GLN A 212 -18.27 -6.98 13.59
N VAL A 213 -18.33 -6.50 14.83
CA VAL A 213 -18.44 -7.37 16.01
C VAL A 213 -19.43 -6.84 17.04
N TRP A 214 -19.82 -7.74 17.93
CA TRP A 214 -20.60 -7.51 19.14
C TRP A 214 -19.84 -8.06 20.35
N ASP A 215 -20.28 -7.75 21.57
CA ASP A 215 -19.63 -8.20 22.81
C ASP A 215 -19.47 -9.73 22.90
N ASP A 216 -20.41 -10.48 22.32
CA ASP A 216 -20.42 -11.95 22.30
C ASP A 216 -19.64 -12.56 21.12
N SER A 217 -19.15 -11.73 20.20
CA SER A 217 -18.38 -12.19 19.05
C SER A 217 -17.08 -12.85 19.50
N LYS A 218 -16.74 -13.97 18.85
CA LYS A 218 -15.60 -14.78 19.22
C LYS A 218 -14.58 -14.89 18.10
N ILE A 219 -13.33 -14.65 18.46
CA ILE A 219 -12.14 -14.78 17.62
C ILE A 219 -11.61 -16.21 17.71
N TYR A 220 -11.55 -16.88 16.56
CA TYR A 220 -11.04 -18.23 16.41
C TYR A 220 -9.63 -18.17 15.85
N TYR A 221 -8.68 -18.23 16.77
CA TYR A 221 -7.27 -18.14 16.49
C TYR A 221 -6.60 -19.43 16.96
N PRO A 222 -6.23 -20.36 16.06
CA PRO A 222 -5.73 -21.67 16.44
C PRO A 222 -4.24 -21.62 16.86
N THR A 223 -3.98 -20.91 17.97
CA THR A 223 -2.67 -20.83 18.66
C THR A 223 -2.86 -21.01 20.17
N GLN A 224 -1.74 -21.23 20.87
CA GLN A 224 -1.65 -21.22 22.32
C GLN A 224 -1.00 -19.93 22.86
N PHE A 225 -0.36 -19.13 21.99
CA PHE A 225 0.37 -17.93 22.38
C PHE A 225 0.19 -16.80 21.37
N THR A 226 0.21 -15.58 21.87
CA THR A 226 0.26 -14.37 21.05
C THR A 226 1.40 -13.47 21.50
N ALA A 227 1.82 -12.55 20.63
CA ALA A 227 2.89 -11.60 20.92
C ALA A 227 2.44 -10.15 20.72
N SER A 228 3.07 -9.22 21.47
CA SER A 228 2.87 -7.78 21.34
C SER A 228 3.67 -7.17 20.17
N HIS A 229 3.40 -5.88 19.89
CA HIS A 229 4.24 -5.07 18.99
C HIS A 229 5.73 -5.12 19.35
N GLY A 230 6.57 -5.15 18.32
CA GLY A 230 8.01 -5.36 18.42
C GLY A 230 8.41 -6.73 18.99
N PHE A 231 7.45 -7.65 19.18
CA PHE A 231 7.66 -8.95 19.82
C PHE A 231 8.33 -8.84 21.20
N THR A 232 8.01 -7.78 21.94
CA THR A 232 8.61 -7.47 23.24
C THR A 232 8.04 -8.29 24.39
N TYR A 233 6.83 -8.85 24.22
CA TYR A 233 6.14 -9.66 25.20
C TYR A 233 5.32 -10.76 24.52
N VAL A 234 5.34 -11.97 25.09
CA VAL A 234 4.53 -13.14 24.67
C VAL A 234 3.54 -13.50 25.77
N ASP A 235 2.27 -13.67 25.43
CA ASP A 235 1.21 -14.04 26.38
C ASP A 235 0.48 -15.32 25.95
N THR A 236 -0.25 -15.95 26.86
CA THR A 236 -1.07 -17.13 26.57
C THR A 236 -2.36 -16.76 25.84
N TRP A 237 -2.84 -17.64 24.97
CA TRP A 237 -4.08 -17.50 24.22
C TRP A 237 -4.95 -18.77 24.34
N PRO A 238 -6.29 -18.67 24.37
CA PRO A 238 -7.10 -17.45 24.34
C PRO A 238 -7.23 -16.74 25.69
N VAL A 239 -6.91 -17.44 26.78
CA VAL A 239 -6.90 -16.87 28.13
C VAL A 239 -5.51 -16.33 28.42
N ASN A 240 -5.40 -15.03 28.66
CA ASN A 240 -4.12 -14.36 28.92
C ASN A 240 -3.60 -14.63 30.34
N GLY A 241 -2.39 -14.16 30.65
CA GLY A 241 -1.77 -14.30 31.97
C GLY A 241 -2.56 -13.67 33.13
N LYS A 242 -3.57 -12.83 32.85
CA LYS A 242 -4.50 -12.26 33.84
C LYS A 242 -5.78 -13.09 34.01
N GLY A 243 -5.92 -14.23 33.35
CA GLY A 243 -7.11 -15.09 33.43
C GLY A 243 -8.30 -14.60 32.60
N ARG A 244 -8.09 -13.68 31.66
CA ARG A 244 -9.14 -13.11 30.82
C ARG A 244 -9.13 -13.76 29.44
N ASP A 245 -10.29 -14.24 29.00
CA ASP A 245 -10.47 -14.81 27.66
C ASP A 245 -10.56 -13.69 26.62
N LEU A 246 -9.46 -13.45 25.91
CA LEU A 246 -9.36 -12.45 24.85
C LEU A 246 -9.94 -12.94 23.52
N SER A 247 -10.40 -14.19 23.43
CA SER A 247 -11.17 -14.62 22.26
C SER A 247 -12.56 -13.99 22.20
N ILE A 248 -13.08 -13.48 23.32
CA ILE A 248 -14.41 -12.83 23.39
C ILE A 248 -14.21 -11.31 23.37
N VAL A 249 -14.81 -10.64 22.39
CA VAL A 249 -14.61 -9.20 22.16
C VAL A 249 -15.00 -8.34 23.36
N GLY A 250 -16.13 -8.64 24.02
CA GLY A 250 -16.59 -7.90 25.20
C GLY A 250 -15.64 -7.95 26.40
N ASN A 251 -14.64 -8.85 26.39
CA ASN A 251 -13.62 -8.92 27.43
C ASN A 251 -12.45 -7.94 27.19
N HIS A 252 -12.38 -7.23 26.07
CA HIS A 252 -11.25 -6.35 25.72
C HIS A 252 -11.26 -5.02 26.52
N LEU A 253 -11.13 -5.09 27.84
CA LEU A 253 -11.36 -3.98 28.77
C LEU A 253 -10.08 -3.27 29.26
N ASP A 254 -8.90 -3.63 28.74
CA ASP A 254 -7.59 -3.11 29.19
C ASP A 254 -6.90 -2.29 28.07
N GLY A 255 -7.66 -1.45 27.36
CA GLY A 255 -7.20 -0.74 26.17
C GLY A 255 -7.20 -1.59 24.90
N PRO A 256 -6.55 -1.09 23.83
CA PRO A 256 -6.49 -1.78 22.56
C PRO A 256 -5.86 -3.17 22.68
N VAL A 257 -6.47 -4.15 22.03
CA VAL A 257 -5.88 -5.48 21.85
C VAL A 257 -5.15 -5.45 20.51
N SER A 258 -3.83 -5.58 20.52
CA SER A 258 -3.00 -5.74 19.31
C SER A 258 -2.07 -6.93 19.51
N GLN A 259 -2.40 -8.05 18.87
CA GLN A 259 -1.78 -9.35 19.17
C GLN A 259 -1.45 -10.12 17.89
N PHE A 260 -0.21 -10.57 17.79
CA PHE A 260 0.32 -11.37 16.68
C PHE A 260 0.21 -12.86 16.97
N PHE A 261 -0.06 -13.66 15.94
CA PHE A 261 0.03 -15.12 16.05
C PHE A 261 1.47 -15.51 16.38
N HIS A 262 1.63 -16.43 17.33
CA HIS A 262 2.95 -16.91 17.70
C HIS A 262 2.95 -18.43 17.83
N GLU A 263 3.99 -19.09 17.32
CA GLU A 263 4.22 -20.53 17.48
C GLU A 263 3.07 -21.44 16.99
N SER A 264 2.38 -21.01 15.92
CA SER A 264 1.37 -21.81 15.23
C SER A 264 1.57 -21.71 13.72
N ARG A 265 1.41 -22.84 13.04
CA ARG A 265 1.49 -22.99 11.58
C ARG A 265 0.12 -23.20 10.94
N GLU A 266 -0.94 -22.99 11.72
CA GLU A 266 -2.29 -23.17 11.24
C GLU A 266 -2.65 -22.16 10.13
N PRO A 267 -3.22 -22.61 9.01
CA PRO A 267 -3.40 -21.78 7.81
C PRO A 267 -4.63 -20.88 7.87
N PHE A 268 -5.40 -20.89 8.96
CA PHE A 268 -6.67 -20.18 9.04
C PHE A 268 -6.84 -19.36 10.31
N THR A 269 -7.71 -18.35 10.22
CA THR A 269 -8.23 -17.56 11.32
C THR A 269 -9.69 -17.27 11.03
N GLY A 270 -10.49 -16.94 12.05
CA GLY A 270 -11.84 -16.52 11.79
C GLY A 270 -12.51 -15.84 12.96
N ILE A 271 -13.69 -15.31 12.69
CA ILE A 271 -14.56 -14.68 13.67
C ILE A 271 -15.94 -15.29 13.46
N TYR A 272 -16.60 -15.63 14.56
CA TYR A 272 -17.98 -16.09 14.52
C TYR A 272 -18.80 -15.33 15.56
N HIS A 273 -20.01 -14.97 15.16
CA HIS A 273 -20.93 -14.12 15.89
C HIS A 273 -22.13 -14.97 16.34
N PRO A 274 -22.20 -15.35 17.64
CA PRO A 274 -23.35 -16.09 18.14
C PRO A 274 -24.67 -15.34 17.93
N HIS A 275 -24.65 -14.01 18.03
CA HIS A 275 -25.79 -13.13 17.75
C HIS A 275 -26.42 -13.37 16.37
N THR A 276 -25.63 -13.36 15.29
CA THR A 276 -26.14 -13.49 13.91
C THR A 276 -26.07 -14.92 13.36
N ASP A 277 -25.50 -15.85 14.13
CA ASP A 277 -25.22 -17.22 13.73
C ASP A 277 -24.42 -17.32 12.42
N ALA A 278 -23.50 -16.36 12.25
CA ALA A 278 -22.69 -16.18 11.07
C ALA A 278 -21.26 -15.77 11.43
N GLY A 279 -20.38 -15.73 10.43
CA GLY A 279 -19.00 -15.31 10.63
C GLY A 279 -18.21 -15.30 9.34
N VAL A 280 -16.90 -15.15 9.49
CA VAL A 280 -15.95 -15.12 8.38
C VAL A 280 -14.68 -15.85 8.78
N VAL A 281 -14.10 -16.55 7.82
CA VAL A 281 -12.80 -17.20 7.93
C VAL A 281 -11.89 -16.68 6.84
N HIS A 282 -10.65 -16.42 7.23
CA HIS A 282 -9.52 -16.28 6.32
C HIS A 282 -8.74 -17.60 6.26
N TYR A 283 -8.28 -17.97 5.07
CA TYR A 283 -7.39 -19.10 4.82
C TYR A 283 -6.27 -18.69 3.88
N ALA A 284 -5.03 -19.06 4.21
CA ALA A 284 -3.90 -19.01 3.30
C ALA A 284 -2.89 -20.10 3.69
N GLU A 285 -2.22 -20.70 2.70
CA GLU A 285 -1.18 -21.68 2.98
C GLU A 285 -0.08 -21.05 3.83
N PHE A 286 0.39 -21.78 4.85
CA PHE A 286 1.40 -21.25 5.77
C PHE A 286 2.71 -20.86 5.03
N ALA A 287 3.04 -21.59 3.96
CA ALA A 287 4.22 -21.31 3.14
C ALA A 287 4.11 -19.98 2.37
N ASP A 288 2.88 -19.53 2.10
CA ASP A 288 2.60 -18.33 1.33
C ASP A 288 2.41 -17.12 2.26
N LEU A 289 1.62 -17.27 3.32
CA LEU A 289 1.23 -16.17 4.21
C LEU A 289 1.17 -16.62 5.69
N PRO A 290 2.32 -16.72 6.37
CA PRO A 290 2.41 -17.36 7.68
C PRO A 290 1.80 -16.51 8.81
N ALA A 291 1.95 -15.18 8.74
CA ALA A 291 1.67 -14.32 9.87
C ALA A 291 0.21 -13.87 9.90
N LYS A 292 -0.31 -13.73 11.12
CA LYS A 292 -1.65 -13.23 11.39
C LYS A 292 -1.59 -12.24 12.56
N LYS A 293 -2.55 -11.32 12.61
CA LYS A 293 -2.71 -10.33 13.69
C LYS A 293 -4.20 -10.07 13.91
N VAL A 294 -4.56 -9.80 15.17
CA VAL A 294 -5.84 -9.19 15.51
C VAL A 294 -5.61 -7.83 16.14
N PHE A 295 -6.41 -6.84 15.72
CA PHE A 295 -6.49 -5.54 16.38
C PHE A 295 -7.93 -5.19 16.77
N SER A 296 -8.12 -4.62 17.96
CA SER A 296 -9.36 -4.00 18.42
C SER A 296 -9.03 -2.77 19.26
N PHE A 297 -9.83 -1.71 19.15
CA PHE A 297 -9.74 -0.55 20.05
C PHE A 297 -10.14 -0.87 21.50
N GLY A 298 -10.80 -2.02 21.72
CA GLY A 298 -11.29 -2.46 23.02
C GLY A 298 -12.76 -2.12 23.28
N ALA A 299 -13.32 -2.75 24.31
CA ALA A 299 -14.67 -2.53 24.82
C ALA A 299 -14.70 -1.62 26.07
N ASP A 300 -13.55 -1.05 26.45
CA ASP A 300 -13.48 -0.04 27.50
C ASP A 300 -13.95 1.35 27.02
N ALA A 301 -14.04 2.32 27.93
CA ALA A 301 -14.53 3.65 27.61
C ALA A 301 -13.73 4.38 26.51
N LYS A 302 -12.42 4.11 26.37
CA LYS A 302 -11.60 4.70 25.30
C LYS A 302 -11.87 4.00 23.97
N GLY A 303 -12.00 2.68 23.97
CA GLY A 303 -12.36 1.92 22.77
C GLY A 303 -13.74 2.29 22.23
N LEU A 304 -14.73 2.44 23.12
CA LEU A 304 -16.06 2.91 22.75
C LEU A 304 -16.06 4.35 22.20
N ALA A 305 -15.15 5.21 22.66
CA ALA A 305 -14.98 6.54 22.08
C ALA A 305 -14.45 6.47 20.63
N TRP A 306 -13.57 5.50 20.32
CA TRP A 306 -13.12 5.25 18.95
C TRP A 306 -14.24 4.73 18.05
N HIS A 307 -15.13 3.86 18.56
CA HIS A 307 -16.29 3.39 17.78
C HIS A 307 -17.17 4.56 17.32
N LYS A 308 -17.39 5.55 18.21
CA LYS A 308 -18.13 6.79 17.92
C LYS A 308 -17.39 7.71 16.95
N ALA A 309 -16.06 7.79 17.09
CA ALA A 309 -15.24 8.62 16.20
C ALA A 309 -15.19 8.09 14.76
N LEU A 310 -15.39 6.78 14.59
CA LEU A 310 -15.20 6.08 13.32
C LEU A 310 -16.51 5.55 12.69
N SER A 311 -17.66 5.74 13.33
CA SER A 311 -18.96 5.31 12.78
C SER A 311 -20.09 6.18 13.33
N ASP A 312 -21.16 6.37 12.55
CA ASP A 312 -22.33 7.15 12.99
C ASP A 312 -23.35 6.33 13.80
N ASN A 313 -23.20 5.01 13.81
CA ASN A 313 -24.11 4.09 14.51
C ASN A 313 -23.42 3.37 15.68
N ASP A 314 -22.27 3.90 16.14
CA ASP A 314 -21.48 3.38 17.26
C ASP A 314 -21.08 1.90 17.13
N SER A 315 -21.02 1.38 15.89
CA SER A 315 -20.75 -0.04 15.68
C SER A 315 -19.28 -0.39 15.97
N GLY A 316 -19.09 -1.53 16.63
CA GLY A 316 -17.76 -2.09 16.89
C GLY A 316 -17.27 -2.91 15.70
N TYR A 317 -15.96 -2.87 15.47
CA TYR A 317 -15.28 -3.74 14.52
C TYR A 317 -13.98 -4.24 15.14
N ILE A 318 -13.45 -5.34 14.60
CA ILE A 318 -12.07 -5.74 14.81
C ILE A 318 -11.37 -5.86 13.45
N GLU A 319 -10.06 -5.70 13.48
CA GLU A 319 -9.20 -5.94 12.34
C GLU A 319 -8.62 -7.35 12.44
N MET A 320 -8.93 -8.19 11.45
CA MET A 320 -8.27 -9.46 11.24
C MET A 320 -7.27 -9.29 10.09
N GLN A 321 -5.98 -9.43 10.40
CA GLN A 321 -4.92 -9.11 9.46
C GLN A 321 -4.03 -10.31 9.18
N ASN A 322 -3.52 -10.42 7.96
CA ASN A 322 -2.64 -11.49 7.52
C ASN A 322 -1.45 -10.92 6.75
N GLY A 323 -0.24 -11.45 6.95
CA GLY A 323 0.97 -10.83 6.42
C GLY A 323 2.12 -11.80 6.14
N LEU A 324 3.09 -11.32 5.36
CA LEU A 324 4.30 -12.08 5.00
C LEU A 324 5.31 -12.14 6.15
N PHE A 325 5.33 -11.11 7.00
CA PHE A 325 6.32 -10.93 8.05
C PHE A 325 5.75 -11.26 9.41
N ARG A 326 6.62 -11.73 10.32
CA ARG A 326 6.26 -12.12 11.68
C ARG A 326 5.46 -11.05 12.46
N ASN A 327 5.74 -9.76 12.21
CA ASN A 327 5.05 -8.63 12.83
C ASN A 327 5.00 -7.41 11.89
N GLN A 328 4.49 -6.28 12.39
CA GLN A 328 4.34 -5.06 11.59
C GLN A 328 5.58 -4.14 11.60
N GLU A 329 6.63 -4.52 12.34
CA GLU A 329 7.92 -3.82 12.43
C GLU A 329 9.03 -4.54 11.64
N THR A 330 8.71 -5.65 10.97
CA THR A 330 9.65 -6.43 10.17
C THR A 330 9.41 -6.18 8.70
N TYR A 331 10.48 -5.88 7.97
CA TYR A 331 10.46 -5.57 6.55
C TYR A 331 11.45 -6.44 5.79
N GLY A 332 11.23 -6.59 4.49
CA GLY A 332 12.18 -7.19 3.55
C GLY A 332 12.65 -6.18 2.53
N PHE A 333 13.66 -6.54 1.73
CA PHE A 333 13.97 -5.84 0.49
C PHE A 333 13.35 -6.57 -0.69
N LEU A 334 12.79 -5.82 -1.63
CA LEU A 334 12.40 -6.30 -2.94
C LEU A 334 13.45 -5.77 -3.93
N GLU A 335 14.22 -6.68 -4.52
CA GLU A 335 15.31 -6.33 -5.45
C GLU A 335 14.74 -5.81 -6.80
N PRO A 336 15.53 -5.06 -7.58
CA PRO A 336 15.12 -4.59 -8.91
C PRO A 336 14.60 -5.72 -9.78
N GLN A 337 13.46 -5.52 -10.42
CA GLN A 337 12.73 -6.48 -11.27
C GLN A 337 12.22 -7.74 -10.55
N GLN A 338 12.32 -7.82 -9.21
CA GLN A 338 11.80 -8.95 -8.44
C GLN A 338 10.27 -8.88 -8.32
N THR A 339 9.63 -10.05 -8.30
CA THR A 339 8.19 -10.17 -8.03
C THR A 339 7.90 -11.29 -7.03
N ILE A 340 7.00 -11.03 -6.09
CA ILE A 340 6.45 -11.98 -5.12
C ILE A 340 4.96 -12.21 -5.45
N ARG A 341 4.50 -13.46 -5.36
CA ARG A 341 3.10 -13.84 -5.60
C ARG A 341 2.63 -14.87 -4.58
N PHE A 342 1.39 -14.73 -4.14
CA PHE A 342 0.73 -15.65 -3.23
C PHE A 342 -0.80 -15.49 -3.34
N SER A 343 -1.54 -16.43 -2.75
CA SER A 343 -3.00 -16.39 -2.71
C SER A 343 -3.53 -16.44 -1.27
N GLU A 344 -4.64 -15.75 -1.06
CA GLU A 344 -5.39 -15.74 0.20
C GLU A 344 -6.88 -15.90 -0.11
N TYR A 345 -7.65 -16.36 0.88
CA TYR A 345 -9.03 -16.79 0.66
C TYR A 345 -9.94 -16.37 1.81
N TRP A 346 -11.12 -15.87 1.46
CA TRP A 346 -12.16 -15.51 2.40
C TRP A 346 -13.42 -16.34 2.16
N MET A 347 -13.99 -16.85 3.26
CA MET A 347 -15.16 -17.72 3.21
C MET A 347 -16.10 -17.41 4.37
N PRO A 348 -17.42 -17.28 4.11
CA PRO A 348 -18.41 -17.02 5.15
C PRO A 348 -18.73 -18.28 5.95
N VAL A 349 -19.04 -18.08 7.22
CA VAL A 349 -19.46 -19.11 8.17
C VAL A 349 -20.94 -18.95 8.49
N ARG A 350 -21.69 -20.06 8.58
CA ARG A 350 -23.15 -20.06 8.74
C ARG A 350 -23.60 -21.21 9.64
N GLN A 351 -24.28 -20.93 10.74
CA GLN A 351 -25.08 -21.94 11.46
C GLN A 351 -24.31 -23.17 11.96
N ILE A 352 -23.00 -23.03 12.19
CA ILE A 352 -22.13 -24.13 12.69
C ILE A 352 -21.68 -23.95 14.14
N GLY A 353 -22.10 -22.86 14.82
CA GLY A 353 -21.84 -22.67 16.26
C GLY A 353 -20.41 -22.27 16.65
N GLY A 354 -19.47 -22.23 15.71
CA GLY A 354 -18.06 -21.92 15.95
C GLY A 354 -17.16 -22.35 14.81
N ILE A 355 -15.84 -22.35 15.03
CA ILE A 355 -14.84 -22.74 14.02
C ILE A 355 -13.81 -23.64 14.69
N SER A 356 -13.53 -24.80 14.09
CA SER A 356 -12.48 -25.72 14.57
C SER A 356 -11.37 -25.93 13.54
N ARG A 357 -11.71 -25.97 12.24
CA ARG A 357 -10.77 -26.08 11.13
C ARG A 357 -11.38 -25.48 9.87
N ALA A 358 -10.56 -24.89 9.01
CA ALA A 358 -10.96 -24.45 7.69
C ALA A 358 -9.89 -24.75 6.63
N ASN A 359 -10.36 -25.03 5.41
CA ASN A 359 -9.58 -25.02 4.18
C ASN A 359 -10.50 -24.74 2.98
N LEU A 360 -9.97 -24.84 1.76
CA LEU A 360 -10.75 -24.58 0.54
C LEU A 360 -11.98 -25.49 0.35
N HIS A 361 -12.06 -26.64 1.02
CA HIS A 361 -13.21 -27.54 0.92
C HIS A 361 -14.35 -27.18 1.87
N GLY A 362 -14.07 -26.54 3.02
CA GLY A 362 -15.10 -26.10 3.94
C GLY A 362 -14.59 -25.67 5.31
N VAL A 363 -15.54 -25.23 6.14
CA VAL A 363 -15.32 -24.85 7.54
C VAL A 363 -16.08 -25.81 8.43
N VAL A 364 -15.36 -26.51 9.32
CA VAL A 364 -15.95 -27.44 10.29
C VAL A 364 -15.87 -26.87 11.70
N SER A 365 -16.93 -27.08 12.45
CA SER A 365 -17.04 -26.82 13.88
C SER A 365 -17.24 -28.14 14.61
N MET A 366 -16.50 -28.33 15.71
CA MET A 366 -16.65 -29.42 16.66
C MET A 366 -16.67 -28.82 18.07
N ALA A 367 -17.78 -29.01 18.79
CA ALA A 367 -17.93 -28.48 20.14
C ALA A 367 -18.60 -29.50 21.05
N ARG A 368 -18.02 -29.70 22.24
CA ARG A 368 -18.68 -30.42 23.34
C ARG A 368 -19.65 -29.48 24.02
N VAL A 369 -20.92 -29.83 24.04
CA VAL A 369 -22.01 -29.05 24.62
C VAL A 369 -22.55 -29.78 25.85
N ALA A 370 -22.59 -29.09 26.99
CA ALA A 370 -23.15 -29.64 28.21
C ALA A 370 -24.66 -29.87 28.05
N GLY A 371 -25.13 -31.07 28.36
CA GLY A 371 -26.54 -31.43 28.20
C GLY A 371 -27.42 -30.91 29.33
N LYS A 372 -28.59 -30.34 28.99
CA LYS A 372 -29.60 -29.94 30.00
C LYS A 372 -30.18 -31.13 30.80
N ASN A 373 -30.03 -32.37 30.30
CA ASN A 373 -30.54 -33.61 30.90
C ASN A 373 -29.43 -34.58 31.35
N GLY A 374 -28.20 -34.10 31.59
CA GLY A 374 -27.08 -34.93 32.06
C GLY A 374 -26.44 -35.82 30.98
N LYS A 375 -26.75 -35.59 29.69
CA LYS A 375 -26.10 -36.19 28.53
C LYS A 375 -25.42 -35.12 27.71
N ASP A 376 -24.10 -35.03 27.82
CA ASP A 376 -23.32 -34.11 27.00
C ASP A 376 -23.34 -34.56 25.55
N THR A 377 -23.22 -33.60 24.62
CA THR A 377 -23.19 -33.89 23.19
C THR A 377 -21.93 -33.36 22.53
N LEU A 378 -21.45 -34.06 21.51
CA LEU A 378 -20.52 -33.49 20.53
C LEU A 378 -21.36 -32.98 19.36
N ALA A 379 -21.47 -31.66 19.24
CA ALA A 379 -22.04 -31.03 18.06
C ALA A 379 -20.95 -30.92 16.99
N VAL A 380 -21.24 -31.43 15.79
CA VAL A 380 -20.37 -31.33 14.62
C VAL A 380 -21.17 -30.71 13.49
N ALA A 381 -20.63 -29.69 12.84
CA ALA A 381 -21.27 -29.04 11.72
C ALA A 381 -20.26 -28.56 10.67
N LEU A 382 -20.67 -28.57 9.40
CA LEU A 382 -19.83 -28.26 8.24
C LEU A 382 -20.56 -27.30 7.30
N ASN A 383 -19.87 -26.23 6.91
CA ASN A 383 -20.18 -25.49 5.69
C ASN A 383 -19.24 -25.96 4.57
N ALA A 384 -19.81 -26.53 3.51
CA ALA A 384 -19.04 -26.90 2.33
C ALA A 384 -18.89 -25.69 1.40
N ASN A 385 -17.70 -25.51 0.84
CA ASN A 385 -17.42 -24.34 0.00
C ASN A 385 -17.85 -24.50 -1.46
N ALA A 386 -18.06 -25.75 -1.90
CA ALA A 386 -18.54 -26.12 -3.22
C ALA A 386 -19.45 -27.35 -3.11
N LYS A 387 -20.22 -27.65 -4.16
CA LYS A 387 -21.02 -28.88 -4.23
C LYS A 387 -20.11 -30.11 -4.25
N MET A 388 -20.43 -31.10 -3.43
CA MET A 388 -19.71 -32.38 -3.39
C MET A 388 -20.74 -33.51 -3.44
N ALA A 389 -20.80 -34.22 -4.56
CA ALA A 389 -21.62 -35.41 -4.68
C ALA A 389 -20.96 -36.59 -3.97
N ASP A 390 -21.77 -37.38 -3.28
CA ASP A 390 -21.33 -38.63 -2.63
C ASP A 390 -20.11 -38.46 -1.72
N ALA A 391 -20.01 -37.32 -1.02
CA ALA A 391 -18.97 -37.10 -0.03
C ALA A 391 -19.21 -38.00 1.18
N ARG A 392 -18.13 -38.51 1.78
CA ARG A 392 -18.23 -39.34 2.99
C ARG A 392 -17.76 -38.55 4.20
N ILE A 393 -18.63 -38.44 5.20
CA ILE A 393 -18.31 -37.85 6.49
C ILE A 393 -18.18 -38.98 7.52
N MET A 394 -17.05 -39.01 8.22
CA MET A 394 -16.81 -39.92 9.32
C MET A 394 -16.47 -39.17 10.59
N VAL A 395 -16.98 -39.66 11.72
CA VAL A 395 -16.52 -39.23 13.05
C VAL A 395 -15.99 -40.45 13.78
N ARG A 396 -14.76 -40.34 14.30
CA ARG A 396 -14.09 -41.38 15.07
C ARG A 396 -13.84 -40.94 16.51
N LYS A 397 -13.91 -41.86 17.46
CA LYS A 397 -13.42 -41.71 18.83
C LYS A 397 -12.18 -42.59 18.98
N GLY A 398 -10.99 -41.98 19.01
CA GLY A 398 -9.76 -42.74 18.75
C GLY A 398 -9.84 -43.39 17.36
N ASP A 399 -9.61 -44.69 17.26
CA ASP A 399 -9.70 -45.43 15.99
C ASP A 399 -11.12 -45.94 15.67
N ALA A 400 -12.04 -45.89 16.63
CA ALA A 400 -13.39 -46.43 16.46
C ALA A 400 -14.30 -45.44 15.72
N ILE A 401 -14.87 -45.85 14.59
CA ILE A 401 -15.89 -45.08 13.86
C ILE A 401 -17.19 -45.06 14.67
N VAL A 402 -17.64 -43.87 15.06
CA VAL A 402 -18.92 -43.65 15.75
C VAL A 402 -19.99 -43.08 14.83
N PHE A 403 -19.60 -42.59 13.66
CA PHE A 403 -20.48 -42.09 12.62
C PHE A 403 -19.84 -42.25 11.25
N ASP A 404 -20.64 -42.64 10.26
CA ASP A 404 -20.23 -42.79 8.88
C ASP A 404 -21.44 -42.55 7.97
N GLN A 405 -21.35 -41.54 7.12
CA GLN A 405 -22.43 -41.15 6.22
C GLN A 405 -21.87 -40.75 4.86
N THR A 406 -22.45 -41.30 3.80
CA THR A 406 -22.35 -40.73 2.46
C THR A 406 -23.46 -39.70 2.27
N VAL A 407 -23.11 -38.48 1.86
CA VAL A 407 -24.02 -37.35 1.71
C VAL A 407 -23.59 -36.45 0.54
N SER A 408 -24.57 -35.90 -0.16
CA SER A 408 -24.31 -34.82 -1.12
C SER A 408 -24.35 -33.47 -0.42
N LEU A 409 -23.23 -32.76 -0.43
CA LEU A 409 -23.09 -31.44 0.19
C LEU A 409 -23.38 -30.33 -0.83
N ASP A 410 -24.05 -29.28 -0.38
CA ASP A 410 -24.38 -28.08 -1.14
C ASP A 410 -24.01 -26.85 -0.31
N PRO A 411 -23.28 -25.85 -0.84
CA PRO A 411 -22.93 -24.64 -0.10
C PRO A 411 -24.13 -23.88 0.48
N ALA A 412 -25.33 -24.04 -0.10
CA ALA A 412 -26.55 -23.44 0.41
C ALA A 412 -27.10 -24.12 1.69
N LYS A 413 -26.50 -25.24 2.13
CA LYS A 413 -27.00 -26.04 3.26
C LYS A 413 -25.89 -26.36 4.24
N THR A 414 -26.12 -26.04 5.51
CA THR A 414 -25.27 -26.51 6.60
C THR A 414 -25.54 -27.98 6.89
N TRP A 415 -24.49 -28.80 6.88
CA TRP A 415 -24.56 -30.16 7.41
C TRP A 415 -24.27 -30.11 8.91
N SER A 416 -25.07 -30.79 9.73
CA SER A 416 -24.83 -30.89 11.17
C SER A 416 -25.31 -32.22 11.74
N HIS A 417 -24.65 -32.65 12.82
CA HIS A 417 -25.03 -33.82 13.60
C HIS A 417 -24.59 -33.65 15.06
N ALA A 418 -25.34 -34.23 16.00
CA ALA A 418 -25.00 -34.24 17.41
C ALA A 418 -24.93 -35.67 17.94
N PHE A 419 -23.87 -35.97 18.71
CA PHE A 419 -23.62 -37.30 19.27
C PHE A 419 -23.68 -37.24 20.79
N ASP A 420 -24.36 -38.19 21.44
CA ASP A 420 -24.22 -38.35 22.90
C ASP A 420 -22.76 -38.74 23.22
N ILE A 421 -22.13 -38.01 24.14
CA ILE A 421 -20.76 -38.24 24.59
C ILE A 421 -20.66 -38.27 26.11
N ARG A 422 -19.54 -38.76 26.61
CA ARG A 422 -19.14 -38.57 28.01
C ARG A 422 -18.04 -37.50 28.08
N PRO A 423 -18.03 -36.63 29.10
CA PRO A 423 -16.98 -35.62 29.27
C PRO A 423 -15.56 -36.19 29.16
N ALA A 424 -15.33 -37.38 29.71
CA ALA A 424 -14.04 -38.08 29.74
C ALA A 424 -13.73 -38.90 28.47
N ASP A 425 -14.57 -38.88 27.44
CA ASP A 425 -14.27 -39.58 26.19
C ASP A 425 -13.03 -38.99 25.51
N ALA A 426 -12.21 -39.87 24.92
CA ALA A 426 -11.04 -39.50 24.13
C ALA A 426 -11.40 -38.49 23.00
N PRO A 427 -10.41 -37.74 22.47
CA PRO A 427 -10.63 -36.81 21.37
C PRO A 427 -11.33 -37.47 20.18
N TYR A 428 -12.33 -36.76 19.63
CA TYR A 428 -13.01 -37.14 18.40
C TYR A 428 -12.29 -36.58 17.19
N THR A 429 -12.35 -37.31 16.08
CA THR A 429 -11.81 -36.91 14.78
C THR A 429 -12.90 -36.89 13.73
N PHE A 430 -13.15 -35.72 13.14
CA PHE A 430 -13.94 -35.54 11.93
C PHE A 430 -13.07 -35.75 10.69
N THR A 431 -13.59 -36.46 9.70
CA THR A 431 -12.96 -36.63 8.39
C THR A 431 -14.00 -36.44 7.30
N LEU A 432 -13.69 -35.58 6.32
CA LEU A 432 -14.43 -35.41 5.07
C LEU A 432 -13.61 -36.03 3.93
N GLU A 433 -14.21 -36.96 3.21
CA GLU A 433 -13.66 -37.56 1.99
C GLU A 433 -14.54 -37.22 0.77
N ASN A 434 -13.91 -37.14 -0.40
CA ASN A 434 -14.66 -37.15 -1.66
C ASN A 434 -15.11 -38.58 -2.03
N LYS A 435 -15.85 -38.69 -3.14
CA LYS A 435 -16.33 -39.98 -3.69
C LYS A 435 -15.22 -40.98 -4.01
N ASP A 436 -13.98 -40.51 -4.21
CA ASP A 436 -12.80 -41.30 -4.54
C ASP A 436 -11.96 -41.65 -3.30
N HIS A 437 -12.53 -41.44 -2.10
CA HIS A 437 -11.90 -41.67 -0.79
C HIS A 437 -10.63 -40.84 -0.52
N GLN A 438 -10.46 -39.72 -1.22
CA GLN A 438 -9.42 -38.75 -0.90
C GLN A 438 -9.89 -37.89 0.27
N VAL A 439 -9.07 -37.80 1.31
CA VAL A 439 -9.33 -36.94 2.47
C VAL A 439 -9.19 -35.47 2.08
N LEU A 440 -10.28 -34.72 2.23
CA LEU A 440 -10.37 -33.30 1.91
C LEU A 440 -10.16 -32.42 3.14
N LEU A 441 -10.67 -32.84 4.29
CA LEU A 441 -10.55 -32.11 5.56
C LEU A 441 -10.52 -33.11 6.71
N THR A 442 -9.63 -32.87 7.68
CA THR A 442 -9.60 -33.61 8.95
C THR A 442 -9.47 -32.64 10.10
N GLN A 443 -10.22 -32.88 11.17
CA GLN A 443 -10.10 -32.15 12.42
C GLN A 443 -10.18 -33.12 13.60
N THR A 444 -9.16 -33.08 14.47
CA THR A 444 -9.16 -33.81 15.74
C THR A 444 -9.21 -32.80 16.88
N GLU A 445 -10.08 -33.02 17.87
CA GLU A 445 -10.18 -32.11 19.03
C GLU A 445 -8.82 -31.84 19.68
N GLY A 446 -8.47 -30.56 19.84
CA GLY A 446 -7.23 -30.13 20.51
C GLY A 446 -5.94 -30.39 19.73
N LYS A 447 -6.00 -30.91 18.50
CA LYS A 447 -4.81 -31.19 17.68
C LYS A 447 -4.66 -30.13 16.58
N TYR A 448 -3.62 -29.33 16.72
CA TYR A 448 -3.23 -28.27 15.79
C TYR A 448 -1.71 -28.30 15.57
N ASP A 449 -1.24 -27.75 14.45
CA ASP A 449 0.19 -27.59 14.13
C ASP A 449 0.76 -26.36 14.86
N TRP A 450 0.93 -26.49 16.17
CA TRP A 450 1.58 -25.48 17.02
C TRP A 450 2.77 -26.07 17.78
N THR A 451 3.68 -25.19 18.20
CA THR A 451 4.82 -25.58 19.04
C THR A 451 4.32 -26.00 20.43
N PRO A 452 4.85 -27.09 21.02
CA PRO A 452 4.51 -27.51 22.37
C PRO A 452 4.73 -26.41 23.42
N LYS A 453 3.81 -26.28 24.39
CA LYS A 453 3.84 -25.20 25.40
C LYS A 453 5.14 -25.08 26.18
N ASP A 454 5.78 -26.21 26.47
CA ASP A 454 7.04 -26.29 27.22
C ASP A 454 8.25 -25.77 26.43
N GLN A 455 8.09 -25.52 25.13
CA GLN A 455 9.12 -24.97 24.25
C GLN A 455 8.92 -23.47 23.97
N VAL A 456 7.84 -22.85 24.47
CA VAL A 456 7.54 -21.43 24.25
C VAL A 456 7.80 -20.63 25.52
N HIS A 457 8.59 -19.55 25.40
CA HIS A 457 8.86 -18.66 26.52
C HIS A 457 7.83 -17.53 26.59
N ALA A 458 6.88 -17.64 27.51
CA ALA A 458 5.93 -16.56 27.81
C ALA A 458 6.57 -15.47 28.72
N GLY A 459 6.08 -14.25 28.58
CA GLY A 459 6.57 -13.07 29.29
C GLY A 459 7.41 -12.15 28.41
N ALA A 460 8.21 -11.30 29.06
CA ALA A 460 9.09 -10.36 28.38
C ALA A 460 10.15 -11.10 27.54
N GLN A 461 10.32 -10.66 26.29
CA GLN A 461 11.28 -11.23 25.36
C GLN A 461 12.60 -10.47 25.40
N PRO A 462 13.73 -11.13 25.13
CA PRO A 462 15.03 -10.46 25.07
C PRO A 462 15.05 -9.42 23.94
N ALA A 463 15.42 -8.18 24.27
CA ALA A 463 15.69 -7.17 23.27
C ALA A 463 17.06 -7.42 22.65
N TYR A 464 17.11 -7.58 21.32
CA TYR A 464 18.37 -7.63 20.61
C TYR A 464 18.84 -6.21 20.31
N THR A 465 20.11 -5.92 20.64
CA THR A 465 20.77 -4.66 20.29
C THR A 465 22.06 -4.97 19.55
N SER A 466 22.15 -4.59 18.28
CA SER A 466 23.37 -4.77 17.49
C SER A 466 24.55 -4.02 18.16
N PRO A 467 25.74 -4.63 18.25
CA PRO A 467 26.92 -3.96 18.81
C PRO A 467 27.22 -2.64 18.09
N LYS A 468 27.75 -1.63 18.79
CA LYS A 468 28.05 -0.31 18.18
C LYS A 468 28.95 -0.40 16.94
N GLY A 469 29.90 -1.35 16.91
CA GLY A 469 30.80 -1.57 15.77
C GLY A 469 30.22 -2.39 14.62
N ALA A 470 28.98 -2.89 14.72
CA ALA A 470 28.30 -3.63 13.65
C ALA A 470 27.69 -2.67 12.62
N TYR A 471 28.52 -1.82 12.00
CA TYR A 471 28.06 -0.74 11.11
C TYR A 471 27.23 -1.24 9.93
N LEU A 472 27.61 -2.35 9.30
CA LEU A 472 26.88 -2.93 8.17
C LEU A 472 25.46 -3.37 8.57
N GLU A 473 25.35 -4.08 9.70
CA GLU A 473 24.07 -4.57 10.22
C GLU A 473 23.17 -3.42 10.66
N ARG A 474 23.72 -2.45 11.40
CA ARG A 474 22.99 -1.27 11.89
C ARG A 474 22.53 -0.38 10.75
N GLY A 475 23.36 -0.17 9.73
CA GLY A 475 22.97 0.60 8.55
C GLY A 475 21.88 -0.11 7.75
N ARG A 476 21.99 -1.44 7.59
CA ARG A 476 20.96 -2.26 6.93
C ARG A 476 19.62 -2.21 7.68
N ASP A 477 19.65 -2.25 9.01
CA ASP A 477 18.47 -2.07 9.85
C ASP A 477 17.82 -0.69 9.62
N LYS A 478 18.63 0.37 9.56
CA LYS A 478 18.12 1.71 9.23
C LYS A 478 17.51 1.79 7.83
N GLU A 479 18.11 1.16 6.83
CA GLU A 479 17.52 1.05 5.49
C GLU A 479 16.16 0.31 5.50
N LEU A 480 16.07 -0.85 6.18
CA LEU A 480 14.81 -1.61 6.31
C LEU A 480 13.72 -0.81 7.04
N ASN A 481 14.12 0.07 7.95
CA ASN A 481 13.23 0.97 8.66
C ASN A 481 12.98 2.30 7.92
N GLY A 482 13.46 2.47 6.69
CA GLY A 482 13.26 3.68 5.87
C GLY A 482 14.10 4.89 6.30
N ASN A 483 14.96 4.75 7.31
CA ASN A 483 15.82 5.80 7.83
C ASN A 483 17.12 5.90 6.99
N LEU A 484 16.99 6.27 5.72
CA LEU A 484 18.09 6.22 4.75
C LEU A 484 19.27 7.14 5.12
N LEU A 485 18.99 8.33 5.68
CA LEU A 485 20.04 9.28 6.08
C LEU A 485 20.81 8.79 7.32
N ASP A 486 20.12 8.18 8.29
CA ASP A 486 20.79 7.52 9.42
C ASP A 486 21.69 6.37 8.94
N ALA A 487 21.23 5.58 7.95
CA ALA A 487 22.03 4.51 7.36
C ALA A 487 23.29 5.06 6.68
N TRP A 488 23.16 6.17 5.95
CA TRP A 488 24.27 6.86 5.31
C TRP A 488 25.34 7.30 6.32
N ASP A 489 24.92 7.90 7.43
CA ASP A 489 25.82 8.33 8.51
C ASP A 489 26.50 7.13 9.18
N ILE A 490 25.76 6.06 9.47
CA ILE A 490 26.31 4.82 10.04
C ILE A 490 27.37 4.19 9.13
N TYR A 491 27.14 4.14 7.83
CA TYR A 491 28.14 3.62 6.89
C TYR A 491 29.34 4.55 6.76
N THR A 492 29.14 5.87 6.89
CA THR A 492 30.22 6.85 6.92
C THR A 492 31.14 6.61 8.12
N ASP A 493 30.57 6.46 9.31
CA ASP A 493 31.33 6.12 10.52
C ASP A 493 32.05 4.77 10.37
N GLY A 494 31.38 3.78 9.76
CA GLY A 494 31.96 2.48 9.48
C GLY A 494 33.18 2.56 8.56
N LEU A 495 33.12 3.35 7.50
CA LEU A 495 34.25 3.57 6.58
C LEU A 495 35.36 4.41 7.22
N ALA A 496 35.05 5.31 8.15
CA ALA A 496 36.08 6.00 8.94
C ALA A 496 36.84 4.99 9.83
N ALA A 497 36.15 4.01 10.41
CA ALA A 497 36.73 2.96 11.23
C ALA A 497 37.43 1.84 10.40
N SER A 498 36.95 1.59 9.17
CA SER A 498 37.46 0.54 8.29
C SER A 498 37.37 0.98 6.82
N PRO A 499 38.30 1.86 6.37
CA PRO A 499 38.27 2.43 5.01
C PRO A 499 38.34 1.36 3.92
N ASP A 500 38.96 0.23 4.23
CA ASP A 500 39.17 -0.87 3.28
C ASP A 500 38.08 -1.96 3.28
N SER A 501 36.94 -1.73 3.94
CA SER A 501 35.82 -2.67 3.92
C SER A 501 35.07 -2.62 2.58
N ALA A 502 35.16 -3.70 1.78
CA ALA A 502 34.41 -3.83 0.52
C ALA A 502 32.88 -3.77 0.74
N ASP A 503 32.38 -4.44 1.79
CA ASP A 503 30.95 -4.46 2.10
C ASP A 503 30.40 -3.09 2.48
N LEU A 504 31.15 -2.30 3.26
CA LEU A 504 30.72 -0.94 3.63
C LEU A 504 30.78 0.01 2.44
N LEU A 505 31.79 -0.12 1.57
CA LEU A 505 31.85 0.65 0.32
C LEU A 505 30.68 0.30 -0.59
N LYS A 506 30.37 -0.98 -0.76
CA LYS A 506 29.22 -1.45 -1.55
C LYS A 506 27.91 -0.93 -0.97
N ALA A 507 27.69 -1.11 0.33
CA ALA A 507 26.46 -0.67 1.00
C ALA A 507 26.26 0.85 0.91
N LYS A 508 27.30 1.65 1.22
CA LYS A 508 27.23 3.11 1.13
C LYS A 508 27.11 3.59 -0.31
N GLY A 509 27.87 2.99 -1.23
CA GLY A 509 27.85 3.34 -2.65
C GLY A 509 26.46 3.14 -3.28
N ARG A 510 25.85 1.97 -3.04
CA ARG A 510 24.47 1.69 -3.44
C ARG A 510 23.48 2.67 -2.83
N LEU A 511 23.55 2.94 -1.52
CA LEU A 511 22.70 3.94 -0.87
C LEU A 511 22.91 5.35 -1.44
N GLY A 512 24.12 5.67 -1.86
CA GLY A 512 24.45 6.91 -2.56
C GLY A 512 23.70 7.06 -3.88
N VAL A 513 23.50 5.97 -4.63
CA VAL A 513 22.63 5.97 -5.82
C VAL A 513 21.20 6.32 -5.44
N SER A 514 20.65 5.71 -4.38
CA SER A 514 19.30 5.99 -3.88
C SER A 514 19.11 7.44 -3.39
N LEU A 515 20.19 8.09 -2.93
CA LEU A 515 20.19 9.49 -2.46
C LEU A 515 20.66 10.49 -3.53
N PHE A 516 20.73 10.08 -4.80
CA PHE A 516 21.18 10.89 -5.94
C PHE A 516 22.56 11.54 -5.74
N ARG A 517 23.47 10.83 -5.05
CA ARG A 517 24.88 11.18 -4.85
C ARG A 517 25.76 10.42 -5.83
N PHE A 518 25.47 10.56 -7.13
CA PHE A 518 26.03 9.70 -8.17
C PHE A 518 27.57 9.77 -8.25
N GLU A 519 28.16 10.95 -8.07
CA GLU A 519 29.62 11.11 -8.05
C GLU A 519 30.26 10.37 -6.87
N GLU A 520 29.70 10.53 -5.65
CA GLU A 520 30.19 9.83 -4.46
C GLU A 520 29.97 8.31 -4.59
N ALA A 521 28.80 7.90 -5.09
CA ALA A 521 28.43 6.51 -5.31
C ALA A 521 29.38 5.81 -6.29
N SER A 522 29.65 6.42 -7.45
CA SER A 522 30.60 5.89 -8.44
C SER A 522 31.98 5.67 -7.80
N GLY A 523 32.51 6.66 -7.07
CA GLY A 523 33.81 6.55 -6.42
C GLY A 523 33.90 5.45 -5.34
N LEU A 524 32.83 5.27 -4.55
CA LEU A 524 32.75 4.21 -3.54
C LEU A 524 32.63 2.83 -4.18
N LEU A 525 31.75 2.68 -5.18
CA LEU A 525 31.50 1.41 -5.86
C LEU A 525 32.70 0.98 -6.71
N LYS A 526 33.43 1.91 -7.31
CA LYS A 526 34.68 1.62 -8.02
C LYS A 526 35.72 0.99 -7.08
N GLN A 527 35.84 1.48 -5.86
CA GLN A 527 36.75 0.94 -4.86
C GLN A 527 36.29 -0.44 -4.34
N ALA A 528 34.97 -0.67 -4.23
CA ALA A 528 34.44 -2.00 -3.92
C ALA A 528 34.73 -3.00 -5.05
N GLU A 529 34.52 -2.59 -6.30
CA GLU A 529 34.79 -3.37 -7.51
C GLU A 529 36.27 -3.75 -7.65
N ASP A 530 37.20 -2.87 -7.29
CA ASP A 530 38.65 -3.18 -7.30
C ASP A 530 39.02 -4.35 -6.36
N ARG A 531 38.16 -4.67 -5.39
CA ARG A 531 38.34 -5.77 -4.44
C ARG A 531 37.61 -7.04 -4.87
N ASP A 532 36.43 -6.89 -5.47
CA ASP A 532 35.65 -7.98 -6.06
C ASP A 532 35.11 -7.57 -7.44
N THR A 533 35.88 -7.94 -8.46
CA THR A 533 35.53 -7.59 -9.85
C THR A 533 34.30 -8.33 -10.39
N SER A 534 33.86 -9.39 -9.70
CA SER A 534 32.77 -10.29 -10.10
C SER A 534 31.43 -10.00 -9.43
N ASP A 535 31.37 -9.13 -8.43
CA ASP A 535 30.13 -8.82 -7.69
C ASP A 535 29.12 -8.07 -8.59
N GLY A 536 28.06 -8.78 -9.01
CA GLY A 536 27.03 -8.24 -9.90
C GLY A 536 26.27 -7.03 -9.33
N GLU A 537 26.07 -6.96 -8.01
CA GLU A 537 25.41 -5.84 -7.34
C GLU A 537 26.22 -4.54 -7.48
N THR A 538 27.52 -4.59 -7.18
CA THR A 538 28.43 -3.45 -7.31
C THR A 538 28.48 -2.95 -8.73
N ARG A 539 28.60 -3.87 -9.70
CA ARG A 539 28.55 -3.57 -11.14
C ARG A 539 27.25 -2.86 -11.51
N TYR A 540 26.11 -3.44 -11.11
CA TYR A 540 24.79 -2.89 -11.42
C TYR A 540 24.62 -1.45 -10.91
N TYR A 541 24.83 -1.22 -9.62
CA TYR A 541 24.65 0.13 -9.04
C TYR A 541 25.70 1.13 -9.53
N ARG A 542 26.92 0.68 -9.83
CA ARG A 542 27.93 1.57 -10.43
C ARG A 542 27.49 1.97 -11.83
N GLY A 543 26.95 1.04 -12.63
CA GLY A 543 26.37 1.34 -13.93
C GLY A 543 25.28 2.40 -13.87
N ILE A 544 24.37 2.32 -12.88
CA ILE A 544 23.33 3.35 -12.66
C ILE A 544 23.97 4.71 -12.36
N ALA A 545 24.95 4.76 -11.46
CA ALA A 545 25.64 6.01 -11.13
C ALA A 545 26.35 6.62 -12.34
N GLU A 546 27.08 5.82 -13.11
CA GLU A 546 27.80 6.27 -14.31
C GLU A 546 26.84 6.72 -15.42
N ALA A 547 25.69 6.06 -15.58
CA ALA A 547 24.65 6.47 -16.52
C ALA A 547 24.06 7.84 -16.14
N ALA A 548 23.77 8.06 -14.85
CA ALA A 548 23.27 9.34 -14.35
C ALA A 548 24.29 10.49 -14.51
N LEU A 549 25.59 10.19 -14.46
CA LEU A 549 26.68 11.14 -14.73
C LEU A 549 26.93 11.40 -16.22
N GLY A 550 26.26 10.66 -17.12
CA GLY A 550 26.48 10.73 -18.56
C GLY A 550 27.73 9.99 -19.05
N HIS A 551 28.38 9.18 -18.20
CA HIS A 551 29.55 8.37 -18.56
C HIS A 551 29.13 7.06 -19.26
N ARG A 552 28.44 7.19 -20.40
CA ARG A 552 27.74 6.08 -21.08
C ARG A 552 28.60 4.86 -21.38
N ASN A 553 29.84 5.07 -21.86
CA ASN A 553 30.77 3.97 -22.16
C ASN A 553 31.13 3.15 -20.92
N VAL A 554 31.28 3.81 -19.76
CA VAL A 554 31.58 3.12 -18.50
C VAL A 554 30.34 2.37 -18.04
N ALA A 555 29.17 3.03 -18.04
CA ALA A 555 27.90 2.41 -17.67
C ALA A 555 27.61 1.13 -18.47
N ARG A 556 27.87 1.13 -19.79
CA ARG A 556 27.70 -0.05 -20.64
C ARG A 556 28.53 -1.25 -20.15
N VAL A 557 29.82 -1.04 -19.86
CA VAL A 557 30.71 -2.10 -19.37
C VAL A 557 30.21 -2.66 -18.03
N GLU A 558 29.74 -1.79 -17.14
CA GLU A 558 29.19 -2.21 -15.85
C GLU A 558 27.90 -3.02 -16.01
N PHE A 559 26.97 -2.58 -16.87
CA PHE A 559 25.73 -3.30 -17.11
C PHE A 559 25.94 -4.63 -17.86
N GLU A 560 26.87 -4.71 -18.80
CA GLU A 560 27.28 -5.98 -19.43
C GLU A 560 27.89 -6.97 -18.42
N ALA A 561 28.55 -6.48 -17.38
CA ALA A 561 29.01 -7.32 -16.26
C ALA A 561 27.85 -7.79 -15.39
N ALA A 562 26.95 -6.89 -14.99
CA ALA A 562 25.75 -7.25 -14.22
C ALA A 562 24.84 -8.25 -14.98
N TYR A 563 24.67 -8.07 -16.29
CA TYR A 563 23.88 -8.97 -17.16
C TYR A 563 24.42 -10.42 -17.21
N ARG A 564 25.72 -10.62 -16.99
CA ARG A 564 26.34 -11.95 -16.93
C ARG A 564 26.16 -12.64 -15.59
N ASP A 565 25.85 -11.91 -14.53
CA ASP A 565 25.59 -12.44 -13.20
C ASP A 565 24.15 -13.00 -13.13
N PRO A 566 23.91 -14.26 -12.74
CA PRO A 566 22.56 -14.82 -12.67
C PRO A 566 21.58 -14.05 -11.77
N SER A 567 22.05 -13.45 -10.67
CA SER A 567 21.23 -12.68 -9.73
C SER A 567 20.85 -11.30 -10.27
N TYR A 568 21.65 -10.73 -11.17
CA TYR A 568 21.40 -9.43 -11.80
C TYR A 568 21.13 -9.52 -13.31
N ARG A 569 20.98 -10.72 -13.86
CA ARG A 569 20.81 -10.94 -15.30
C ARG A 569 19.61 -10.17 -15.85
N THR A 570 18.46 -10.26 -15.18
CA THR A 570 17.24 -9.57 -15.61
C THR A 570 17.36 -8.06 -15.43
N SER A 571 17.69 -7.60 -14.21
CA SER A 571 17.77 -6.17 -13.89
C SER A 571 18.87 -5.45 -14.70
N GLY A 572 20.06 -6.04 -14.76
CA GLY A 572 21.17 -5.58 -15.59
C GLY A 572 20.86 -5.61 -17.08
N GLY A 573 20.10 -6.62 -17.56
CA GLY A 573 19.69 -6.71 -18.95
C GLY A 573 18.68 -5.63 -19.36
N VAL A 574 17.72 -5.26 -18.49
CA VAL A 574 16.76 -4.17 -18.74
C VAL A 574 17.51 -2.84 -18.94
N VAL A 575 18.32 -2.43 -17.95
CA VAL A 575 19.05 -1.15 -18.01
C VAL A 575 20.12 -1.14 -19.11
N LEU A 576 20.71 -2.29 -19.44
CA LEU A 576 21.60 -2.41 -20.60
C LEU A 576 20.85 -2.17 -21.91
N ALA A 577 19.67 -2.77 -22.08
CA ALA A 577 18.86 -2.59 -23.28
C ALA A 577 18.38 -1.14 -23.44
N GLU A 578 17.98 -0.48 -22.36
CA GLU A 578 17.62 0.95 -22.36
C GLU A 578 18.82 1.82 -22.77
N LEU A 579 20.01 1.56 -22.21
CA LEU A 579 21.23 2.28 -22.58
C LEU A 579 21.56 2.08 -24.07
N LEU A 580 21.49 0.84 -24.58
CA LEU A 580 21.74 0.53 -25.99
C LEU A 580 20.71 1.21 -26.91
N ALA A 581 19.43 1.13 -26.58
CA ALA A 581 18.36 1.75 -27.36
C ALA A 581 18.51 3.28 -27.43
N SER A 582 18.82 3.92 -26.31
CA SER A 582 19.07 5.36 -26.27
C SER A 582 20.36 5.80 -26.99
N ASP A 583 21.32 4.89 -27.19
CA ASP A 583 22.50 5.09 -28.07
C ASP A 583 22.24 4.71 -29.54
N HIS A 584 20.98 4.52 -29.93
CA HIS A 584 20.55 4.13 -31.27
C HIS A 584 20.99 2.72 -31.70
N ASP A 585 21.40 1.87 -30.77
CA ASP A 585 21.72 0.45 -30.98
C ASP A 585 20.51 -0.45 -30.67
N VAL A 586 19.42 -0.21 -31.40
CA VAL A 586 18.11 -0.81 -31.11
C VAL A 586 18.10 -2.32 -31.32
N LEU A 587 18.89 -2.84 -32.28
CA LEU A 587 18.94 -4.27 -32.56
C LEU A 587 19.55 -5.05 -31.40
N ASP A 588 20.67 -4.58 -30.85
CA ASP A 588 21.29 -5.22 -29.69
C ASP A 588 20.42 -5.08 -28.44
N ALA A 589 19.75 -3.94 -28.25
CA ALA A 589 18.75 -3.77 -27.19
C ALA A 589 17.63 -4.83 -27.26
N GLN A 590 17.06 -5.04 -28.46
CA GLN A 590 16.04 -6.08 -28.68
C GLN A 590 16.57 -7.49 -28.40
N ASN A 591 17.80 -7.78 -28.81
CA ASN A 591 18.44 -9.08 -28.55
C ASN A 591 18.62 -9.34 -27.05
N VAL A 592 19.02 -8.32 -26.27
CA VAL A 592 19.15 -8.42 -24.82
C VAL A 592 17.78 -8.70 -24.18
N LEU A 593 16.75 -7.91 -24.51
CA LEU A 593 15.40 -8.07 -23.96
C LEU A 593 14.78 -9.43 -24.31
N ALA A 594 14.92 -9.89 -25.54
CA ALA A 594 14.45 -11.22 -25.96
C ALA A 594 15.13 -12.35 -25.15
N GLY A 595 16.38 -12.15 -24.75
CA GLY A 595 17.16 -13.11 -23.94
C GLY A 595 16.77 -13.16 -22.45
N ILE A 596 16.12 -12.13 -21.91
CA ILE A 596 15.70 -12.06 -20.50
C ILE A 596 14.18 -12.14 -20.31
N CYS A 597 13.40 -11.91 -21.37
CA CYS A 597 11.94 -11.97 -21.37
C CYS A 597 11.41 -12.94 -22.42
N PRO A 598 11.60 -14.25 -22.18
CA PRO A 598 11.21 -15.28 -23.12
C PRO A 598 9.69 -15.42 -23.22
N GLU A 599 9.23 -15.84 -24.40
CA GLU A 599 7.85 -16.22 -24.68
C GLU A 599 7.64 -17.73 -24.43
N PRO A 600 6.41 -18.18 -24.08
CA PRO A 600 5.18 -17.38 -23.95
C PRO A 600 5.14 -16.56 -22.65
N VAL A 601 4.39 -15.46 -22.68
CA VAL A 601 4.09 -14.65 -21.48
C VAL A 601 3.40 -15.52 -20.43
N GLY A 602 3.83 -15.40 -19.17
CA GLY A 602 3.25 -16.15 -18.08
C GLY A 602 3.57 -15.57 -16.70
N PRO A 603 3.29 -16.32 -15.62
CA PRO A 603 3.44 -15.82 -14.26
C PRO A 603 4.87 -15.42 -13.87
N SER A 604 5.90 -15.95 -14.53
CA SER A 604 7.30 -15.58 -14.27
C SER A 604 7.79 -14.39 -15.12
N SER A 605 6.96 -13.84 -15.99
CA SER A 605 7.32 -12.72 -16.84
C SER A 605 7.54 -11.44 -16.04
N VAL A 606 8.48 -10.61 -16.51
CA VAL A 606 8.87 -9.33 -15.91
C VAL A 606 8.23 -8.21 -16.72
N GLN A 607 7.41 -7.39 -16.07
CA GLN A 607 6.56 -6.41 -16.73
C GLN A 607 7.34 -5.35 -17.51
N ARG A 608 8.28 -4.63 -16.86
CA ARG A 608 9.05 -3.55 -17.49
C ARG A 608 9.80 -4.02 -18.74
N CYS A 609 10.43 -5.19 -18.64
CA CYS A 609 11.13 -5.78 -19.76
C CYS A 609 10.22 -6.12 -20.96
N LEU A 610 8.99 -6.58 -20.72
CA LEU A 610 8.01 -6.80 -21.79
C LEU A 610 7.55 -5.45 -22.39
N GLU A 611 7.26 -4.47 -21.54
CA GLU A 611 6.89 -3.11 -21.94
C GLU A 611 7.96 -2.49 -22.86
N ASP A 612 9.23 -2.56 -22.47
CA ASP A 612 10.35 -2.05 -23.24
C ASP A 612 10.52 -2.78 -24.57
N ARG A 613 10.41 -4.11 -24.56
CA ARG A 613 10.51 -4.94 -25.76
C ARG A 613 9.43 -4.57 -26.77
N ILE A 614 8.17 -4.46 -26.31
CA ILE A 614 7.02 -4.08 -27.14
C ILE A 614 7.25 -2.69 -27.76
N ALA A 615 7.69 -1.71 -26.97
CA ALA A 615 7.93 -0.35 -27.46
C ALA A 615 9.02 -0.30 -28.54
N LEU A 616 10.11 -1.06 -28.38
CA LEU A 616 11.18 -1.16 -29.37
C LEU A 616 10.78 -1.94 -30.63
N GLU A 617 10.04 -3.04 -30.48
CA GLU A 617 9.48 -3.80 -31.61
C GLU A 617 8.52 -2.94 -32.44
N ARG A 618 7.64 -2.18 -31.78
CA ARG A 618 6.78 -1.20 -32.47
C ARG A 618 7.60 -0.14 -33.19
N SER A 619 8.58 0.49 -32.52
CA SER A 619 9.35 1.61 -33.09
C SER A 619 10.19 1.20 -34.30
N THR A 620 10.57 -0.09 -34.40
CA THR A 620 11.30 -0.68 -35.53
C THR A 620 10.41 -1.28 -36.62
N GLY A 621 9.08 -1.18 -36.48
CA GLY A 621 8.11 -1.64 -37.48
C GLY A 621 7.67 -3.10 -37.35
N GLN A 622 8.05 -3.80 -36.28
CA GLN A 622 7.62 -5.18 -35.98
C GLN A 622 6.23 -5.20 -35.32
N THR A 623 5.26 -4.48 -35.90
CA THR A 623 3.99 -4.12 -35.24
C THR A 623 3.08 -5.30 -34.94
N ASP A 624 3.09 -6.35 -35.78
CA ASP A 624 2.20 -7.51 -35.60
C ASP A 624 2.63 -8.36 -34.40
N HIS A 625 3.95 -8.55 -34.25
CA HIS A 625 4.50 -9.28 -33.11
C HIS A 625 4.40 -8.44 -31.84
N ALA A 626 4.72 -7.14 -31.89
CA ALA A 626 4.52 -6.20 -30.78
C ALA A 626 3.07 -6.21 -30.27
N ARG A 627 2.08 -6.20 -31.18
CA ARG A 627 0.65 -6.27 -30.80
C ARG A 627 0.31 -7.58 -30.10
N THR A 628 0.74 -8.71 -30.66
CA THR A 628 0.49 -10.04 -30.08
C THR A 628 1.10 -10.15 -28.67
N LEU A 629 2.35 -9.68 -28.52
CA LEU A 629 3.04 -9.69 -27.25
C LEU A 629 2.37 -8.74 -26.24
N ALA A 630 1.92 -7.56 -26.67
CA ALA A 630 1.25 -6.60 -25.83
C ALA A 630 -0.13 -7.07 -25.36
N GLU A 631 -0.92 -7.75 -26.21
CA GLU A 631 -2.19 -8.37 -25.82
C GLU A 631 -1.99 -9.47 -24.76
N ALA A 632 -1.00 -10.34 -24.97
CA ALA A 632 -0.65 -11.38 -24.01
C ALA A 632 -0.12 -10.79 -22.68
N SER A 633 0.69 -9.73 -22.77
CA SER A 633 1.24 -9.03 -21.60
C SER A 633 0.16 -8.30 -20.81
N LEU A 634 -0.79 -7.63 -21.48
CA LEU A 634 -1.88 -6.93 -20.82
C LEU A 634 -2.82 -7.92 -20.10
N ALA A 635 -3.01 -9.13 -20.63
CA ALA A 635 -3.76 -10.17 -19.93
C ALA A 635 -3.10 -10.59 -18.61
N GLN A 636 -1.77 -10.52 -18.52
CA GLN A 636 -1.01 -10.82 -17.30
C GLN A 636 -0.86 -9.60 -16.37
N PHE A 637 -0.85 -8.39 -16.92
CA PHE A 637 -0.65 -7.11 -16.21
C PHE A 637 -1.75 -6.09 -16.57
N PRO A 638 -3.02 -6.37 -16.22
CA PRO A 638 -4.17 -5.64 -16.77
C PRO A 638 -4.32 -4.19 -16.25
N THR A 639 -3.55 -3.82 -15.22
CA THR A 639 -3.48 -2.45 -14.71
C THR A 639 -2.39 -1.61 -15.39
N SER A 640 -1.48 -2.18 -16.19
CA SER A 640 -0.38 -1.43 -16.81
C SER A 640 -0.89 -0.35 -17.78
N ALA A 641 -0.63 0.91 -17.45
CA ALA A 641 -0.91 2.05 -18.32
C ALA A 641 0.03 2.06 -19.54
N PHE A 642 1.26 1.57 -19.40
CA PHE A 642 2.23 1.52 -20.50
C PHE A 642 1.78 0.54 -21.59
N LEU A 643 1.38 -0.68 -21.21
CA LEU A 643 0.86 -1.67 -22.17
C LEU A 643 -0.42 -1.20 -22.87
N LYS A 644 -1.33 -0.54 -22.13
CA LYS A 644 -2.53 0.08 -22.72
C LYS A 644 -2.16 1.17 -23.73
N ASN A 645 -1.18 2.01 -23.40
CA ASN A 645 -0.70 3.07 -24.29
C ASN A 645 -0.03 2.51 -25.56
N GLU A 646 0.79 1.46 -25.44
CA GLU A 646 1.41 0.78 -26.59
C GLU A 646 0.36 0.13 -27.49
N LEU A 647 -0.63 -0.57 -26.92
CA LEU A 647 -1.73 -1.14 -27.70
C LEU A 647 -2.57 -0.05 -28.40
N SER A 648 -2.78 1.10 -27.76
CA SER A 648 -3.43 2.25 -28.39
C SER A 648 -2.65 2.75 -29.60
N LYS A 649 -1.32 2.89 -29.48
CA LYS A 649 -0.43 3.24 -30.60
C LYS A 649 -0.43 2.18 -31.72
N LEU A 650 -0.65 0.92 -31.36
CA LEU A 650 -0.78 -0.21 -32.29
C LEU A 650 -2.19 -0.35 -32.89
N GLY A 651 -3.12 0.57 -32.60
CA GLY A 651 -4.44 0.66 -33.23
C GLY A 651 -5.57 -0.01 -32.45
N SER A 652 -5.33 -0.50 -31.23
CA SER A 652 -6.37 -1.04 -30.36
C SER A 652 -7.12 0.10 -29.66
N THR A 653 -8.45 -0.01 -29.57
CA THR A 653 -9.24 0.94 -28.78
C THR A 653 -9.02 0.65 -27.29
N MET A 654 -8.57 1.66 -26.55
CA MET A 654 -8.44 1.61 -25.09
C MET A 654 -9.40 2.63 -24.46
N PRO A 655 -10.64 2.23 -24.17
CA PRO A 655 -11.58 3.08 -23.45
C PRO A 655 -10.96 3.57 -22.14
N ASP A 656 -11.25 4.82 -21.79
CA ASP A 656 -10.87 5.44 -20.52
C ASP A 656 -9.36 5.65 -20.28
N LEU A 657 -8.47 5.28 -21.22
CA LEU A 657 -7.02 5.50 -21.07
C LEU A 657 -6.69 6.98 -20.85
N GLU A 658 -7.26 7.87 -21.65
CA GLU A 658 -7.03 9.32 -21.52
C GLU A 658 -7.51 9.85 -20.17
N THR A 659 -8.72 9.47 -19.74
CA THR A 659 -9.28 9.83 -18.42
C THR A 659 -8.43 9.29 -17.28
N HIS A 660 -7.92 8.06 -17.41
CA HIS A 660 -7.06 7.42 -16.43
C HIS A 660 -5.72 8.12 -16.28
N LEU A 661 -5.07 8.48 -17.40
CA LEU A 661 -3.83 9.27 -17.40
C LEU A 661 -4.08 10.69 -16.88
N ALA A 662 -5.21 11.31 -17.21
CA ALA A 662 -5.58 12.65 -16.76
C ALA A 662 -5.87 12.75 -15.26
N ALA A 663 -6.24 11.63 -14.64
CA ALA A 663 -6.57 11.56 -13.23
C ALA A 663 -5.37 11.73 -12.29
N ASP A 664 -4.16 11.46 -12.79
CA ASP A 664 -2.91 11.63 -12.07
C ASP A 664 -1.77 11.95 -13.07
N PRO A 665 -1.25 13.20 -13.09
CA PRO A 665 -0.09 13.59 -13.90
C PRO A 665 1.14 12.71 -13.74
N ASN A 666 1.33 12.07 -12.59
CA ASN A 666 2.45 11.16 -12.36
C ASN A 666 2.36 9.92 -13.26
N ARG A 667 1.15 9.44 -13.61
CA ARG A 667 1.00 8.32 -14.57
C ARG A 667 1.58 8.67 -15.94
N ILE A 668 1.38 9.91 -16.39
CA ILE A 668 1.98 10.42 -17.63
C ILE A 668 3.50 10.51 -17.49
N LEU A 669 3.97 11.03 -16.37
CA LEU A 669 5.40 11.18 -16.10
C LEU A 669 6.14 9.84 -16.11
N GLN A 670 5.57 8.78 -15.52
CA GLN A 670 6.13 7.43 -15.54
C GLN A 670 6.30 6.89 -16.97
N LEU A 671 5.28 7.02 -17.82
CA LEU A 671 5.38 6.64 -19.24
C LEU A 671 6.47 7.44 -19.96
N VAL A 672 6.52 8.76 -19.73
CA VAL A 672 7.53 9.66 -20.33
C VAL A 672 8.94 9.27 -19.91
N ILE A 673 9.16 8.93 -18.64
CA ILE A 673 10.48 8.51 -18.14
C ILE A 673 10.92 7.23 -18.83
N GLN A 674 10.04 6.23 -18.92
CA GLN A 674 10.36 4.95 -19.57
C GLN A 674 10.62 5.10 -21.07
N TYR A 675 9.81 5.87 -21.80
CA TYR A 675 10.11 6.18 -23.22
C TYR A 675 11.42 6.94 -23.38
N ASN A 676 11.74 7.87 -22.47
CA ASN A 676 13.02 8.59 -22.51
C ASN A 676 14.22 7.66 -22.26
N GLN A 677 14.10 6.67 -21.38
CA GLN A 677 15.13 5.65 -21.14
C GLN A 677 15.41 4.83 -22.42
N LEU A 678 14.38 4.55 -23.22
CA LEU A 678 14.49 3.88 -24.52
C LEU A 678 14.93 4.79 -25.68
N GLY A 679 15.15 6.09 -25.43
CA GLY A 679 15.44 7.08 -26.48
C GLY A 679 14.24 7.41 -27.39
N LEU A 680 13.03 6.97 -27.04
CA LEU A 680 11.81 7.16 -27.80
C LEU A 680 11.16 8.53 -27.51
N TYR A 681 11.95 9.61 -27.64
CA TYR A 681 11.53 10.98 -27.31
C TYR A 681 10.30 11.47 -28.10
N ALA A 682 10.06 10.95 -29.30
CA ALA A 682 8.86 11.27 -30.08
C ALA A 682 7.57 10.74 -29.41
N ASP A 683 7.65 9.55 -28.79
CA ASP A 683 6.54 8.98 -28.04
C ASP A 683 6.26 9.79 -26.77
N SER A 684 7.32 10.19 -26.05
CA SER A 684 7.24 11.11 -24.90
C SER A 684 6.60 12.45 -25.29
N LEU A 685 7.03 13.05 -26.42
CA LEU A 685 6.47 14.33 -26.86
C LEU A 685 4.98 14.22 -27.19
N THR A 686 4.55 13.09 -27.76
CA THR A 686 3.13 12.83 -28.04
C THR A 686 2.30 12.86 -26.76
N LEU A 687 2.75 12.20 -25.69
CA LEU A 687 2.07 12.24 -24.38
C LEU A 687 2.06 13.66 -23.80
N LEU A 688 3.19 14.36 -23.83
CA LEU A 688 3.35 15.68 -23.19
C LEU A 688 2.62 16.82 -23.91
N THR A 689 2.28 16.63 -25.19
CA THR A 689 1.53 17.61 -26.01
C THR A 689 0.05 17.25 -26.16
N HIS A 690 -0.36 16.08 -25.70
CA HIS A 690 -1.75 15.65 -25.76
C HIS A 690 -2.64 16.50 -24.84
N THR A 691 -3.85 16.79 -25.29
CA THR A 691 -4.86 17.50 -24.50
C THR A 691 -5.74 16.49 -23.78
N TYR A 692 -5.55 16.38 -22.48
CA TYR A 692 -6.28 15.43 -21.64
C TYR A 692 -7.62 16.00 -21.16
N PRO A 693 -8.64 15.15 -20.94
CA PRO A 693 -9.94 15.57 -20.41
C PRO A 693 -9.85 15.99 -18.94
N ASP A 694 -10.81 16.81 -18.50
CA ASP A 694 -11.00 17.09 -17.07
C ASP A 694 -11.58 15.87 -16.36
N VAL A 695 -11.05 15.56 -15.17
CA VAL A 695 -11.50 14.44 -14.34
C VAL A 695 -12.14 14.96 -13.05
N PRO A 696 -13.29 14.43 -12.62
CA PRO A 696 -13.91 14.80 -11.34
C PRO A 696 -12.95 14.64 -10.16
N ALA A 697 -13.03 15.54 -9.16
CA ALA A 697 -12.13 15.53 -8.01
C ALA A 697 -12.11 14.19 -7.27
N LEU A 698 -13.24 13.48 -7.18
CA LEU A 698 -13.35 12.18 -6.53
C LEU A 698 -12.50 11.08 -7.19
N HIS A 699 -12.22 11.21 -8.49
CA HIS A 699 -11.49 10.21 -9.27
C HIS A 699 -10.04 10.63 -9.54
N ARG A 700 -9.58 11.74 -8.97
CA ARG A 700 -8.20 12.26 -9.10
C ARG A 700 -7.42 12.04 -7.83
N GLU A 701 -6.10 11.96 -7.96
CA GLU A 701 -5.22 11.94 -6.80
C GLU A 701 -5.36 13.27 -6.02
N PRO A 702 -5.67 13.22 -4.70
CA PRO A 702 -5.85 14.43 -3.91
C PRO A 702 -4.61 15.32 -3.88
N GLY A 703 -4.82 16.61 -4.14
CA GLY A 703 -3.75 17.61 -4.18
C GLY A 703 -3.09 17.73 -5.55
N GLU A 704 -3.48 16.93 -6.55
CA GLU A 704 -2.84 17.05 -7.86
C GLU A 704 -3.37 18.19 -8.72
N LEU A 705 -2.44 18.78 -9.47
CA LEU A 705 -2.75 19.78 -10.48
C LEU A 705 -3.27 19.11 -11.77
N PRO A 706 -4.22 19.73 -12.50
CA PRO A 706 -4.57 19.25 -13.83
C PRO A 706 -3.35 19.18 -14.75
N VAL A 707 -3.31 18.18 -15.64
CA VAL A 707 -2.18 17.90 -16.55
C VAL A 707 -1.64 19.16 -17.26
N GLY A 708 -2.52 19.96 -17.85
CA GLY A 708 -2.14 21.18 -18.59
C GLY A 708 -1.57 22.33 -17.73
N LYS A 709 -1.62 22.19 -16.39
CA LYS A 709 -1.12 23.17 -15.41
C LYS A 709 0.07 22.63 -14.59
N HIS A 710 0.52 21.40 -14.87
CA HIS A 710 1.57 20.76 -14.08
C HIS A 710 2.98 21.16 -14.60
N PRO A 711 3.78 21.92 -13.83
CA PRO A 711 5.06 22.47 -14.33
C PRO A 711 6.07 21.39 -14.69
N MET A 712 6.17 20.28 -13.94
CA MET A 712 7.12 19.22 -14.29
C MET A 712 6.85 18.63 -15.68
N LEU A 713 5.59 18.42 -16.07
CA LEU A 713 5.28 17.94 -17.43
C LEU A 713 5.71 18.95 -18.49
N ALA A 714 5.55 20.25 -18.25
CA ALA A 714 6.04 21.29 -19.16
C ALA A 714 7.59 21.35 -19.21
N TYR A 715 8.28 21.16 -18.08
CA TYR A 715 9.74 21.06 -18.05
C TYR A 715 10.27 19.85 -18.84
N TYR A 716 9.66 18.68 -18.64
CA TYR A 716 9.97 17.48 -19.42
C TYR A 716 9.67 17.70 -20.91
N ARG A 717 8.59 18.40 -21.26
CA ARG A 717 8.26 18.70 -22.66
C ARG A 717 9.32 19.55 -23.34
N GLY A 718 9.82 20.58 -22.66
CA GLY A 718 10.92 21.40 -23.16
C GLY A 718 12.20 20.57 -23.34
N PHE A 719 12.54 19.73 -22.36
CA PHE A 719 13.69 18.83 -22.44
C PHE A 719 13.59 17.85 -23.61
N VAL A 720 12.46 17.17 -23.75
CA VAL A 720 12.19 16.21 -24.83
C VAL A 720 12.26 16.88 -26.21
N ARG A 721 11.81 18.13 -26.35
CA ARG A 721 11.96 18.89 -27.61
C ARG A 721 13.43 19.09 -27.98
N GLU A 722 14.27 19.48 -27.03
CA GLU A 722 15.71 19.65 -27.28
C GLU A 722 16.37 18.32 -27.68
N GLN A 723 15.97 17.19 -27.07
CA GLN A 723 16.45 15.86 -27.50
C GLN A 723 16.04 15.50 -28.94
N LEU A 724 14.94 16.06 -29.44
CA LEU A 724 14.47 15.92 -30.82
C LEU A 724 15.04 17.00 -31.77
N GLY A 725 15.96 17.84 -31.32
CA GLY A 725 16.51 18.96 -32.11
C GLY A 725 15.52 20.11 -32.33
N GLN A 726 14.45 20.17 -31.54
CA GLN A 726 13.45 21.26 -31.52
C GLN A 726 13.72 22.19 -30.33
N SER A 727 13.29 23.45 -30.39
CA SER A 727 13.49 24.36 -29.25
C SER A 727 12.49 24.10 -28.12
N GLY A 728 13.00 23.80 -26.93
CA GLY A 728 12.24 23.67 -25.68
C GLY A 728 12.03 24.99 -24.93
N ARG A 729 12.65 26.09 -25.38
CA ARG A 729 12.67 27.39 -24.69
C ARG A 729 11.28 27.90 -24.29
N LYS A 730 10.30 27.76 -25.18
CA LYS A 730 8.93 28.22 -24.89
C LYS A 730 8.29 27.41 -23.75
N ASP A 731 8.47 26.09 -23.76
CA ASP A 731 7.88 25.24 -22.72
C ASP A 731 8.48 25.52 -21.35
N TRP A 732 9.80 25.77 -21.27
CA TRP A 732 10.44 26.19 -20.03
C TRP A 732 9.98 27.57 -19.56
N GLN A 733 9.78 28.53 -20.49
CA GLN A 733 9.22 29.84 -20.14
C GLN A 733 7.77 29.78 -19.67
N ASP A 734 6.98 28.85 -20.20
CA ASP A 734 5.61 28.62 -19.77
C ASP A 734 5.60 27.91 -18.41
N ALA A 735 6.42 26.88 -18.23
CA ALA A 735 6.61 26.15 -16.98
C ALA A 735 7.04 27.08 -15.83
N SER A 736 7.96 28.02 -16.11
CA SER A 736 8.45 28.97 -15.12
C SER A 736 7.36 29.91 -14.56
N ARG A 737 6.16 29.95 -15.15
CA ARG A 737 5.04 30.80 -14.73
C ARG A 737 3.87 30.00 -14.14
N MET A 738 3.95 28.68 -14.14
CA MET A 738 2.92 27.83 -13.55
C MET A 738 3.00 27.84 -12.02
N SER A 739 1.90 27.43 -11.38
CA SER A 739 1.88 27.24 -9.92
C SER A 739 2.84 26.12 -9.51
N LEU A 740 3.46 26.30 -8.36
CA LEU A 740 4.34 25.30 -7.72
C LEU A 740 3.65 24.56 -6.57
N ALA A 741 2.43 24.98 -6.20
CA ALA A 741 1.65 24.32 -5.16
C ALA A 741 1.45 22.83 -5.49
N TYR A 742 1.68 21.97 -4.51
CA TYR A 742 1.56 20.50 -4.60
C TYR A 742 2.52 19.80 -5.59
N VAL A 743 3.55 20.49 -6.10
CA VAL A 743 4.50 19.90 -7.05
C VAL A 743 5.74 19.41 -6.32
N PHE A 744 5.79 18.10 -6.08
CA PHE A 744 6.86 17.44 -5.30
C PHE A 744 7.69 16.50 -6.19
N PRO A 745 8.74 16.99 -6.88
CA PRO A 745 9.56 16.14 -7.75
C PRO A 745 10.33 15.09 -6.92
N SER A 746 10.23 13.80 -7.28
CA SER A 746 10.95 12.70 -6.61
C SER A 746 11.92 11.95 -7.53
N GLU A 747 11.77 12.11 -8.85
CA GLU A 747 12.46 11.28 -9.84
C GLU A 747 13.92 11.74 -10.06
N PRO A 748 14.89 10.81 -10.18
CA PRO A 748 16.29 11.19 -10.47
C PRO A 748 16.41 11.95 -11.79
N SER A 749 15.63 11.56 -12.81
CA SER A 749 15.61 12.23 -14.12
C SER A 749 15.16 13.69 -14.06
N ALA A 750 14.41 14.09 -13.02
CA ALA A 750 14.01 15.48 -12.83
C ALA A 750 15.21 16.40 -12.58
N MET A 751 16.30 15.90 -11.97
CA MET A 751 17.54 16.67 -11.81
C MET A 751 18.10 17.10 -13.16
N THR A 752 18.20 16.16 -14.12
CA THR A 752 18.70 16.42 -15.47
C THR A 752 17.81 17.42 -16.21
N VAL A 753 16.49 17.22 -16.13
CA VAL A 753 15.51 18.09 -16.80
C VAL A 753 15.55 19.52 -16.24
N LEU A 754 15.56 19.69 -14.92
CA LEU A 754 15.58 21.01 -14.27
C LEU A 754 16.92 21.71 -14.49
N ARG A 755 18.05 21.00 -14.43
CA ARG A 755 19.37 21.56 -14.76
C ARG A 755 19.46 22.04 -16.20
N ALA A 756 18.85 21.33 -17.16
CA ALA A 756 18.78 21.78 -18.54
C ALA A 756 17.97 23.09 -18.69
N ALA A 757 16.84 23.20 -17.99
CA ALA A 757 16.05 24.43 -17.98
C ALA A 757 16.80 25.61 -17.36
N ILE A 758 17.49 25.40 -16.23
CA ILE A 758 18.34 26.41 -15.57
C ILE A 758 19.51 26.83 -16.48
N ALA A 759 20.14 25.88 -17.18
CA ALA A 759 21.22 26.20 -18.12
C ALA A 759 20.72 27.08 -19.27
N ALA A 760 19.48 26.87 -19.74
CA ALA A 760 18.86 27.68 -20.78
C ALA A 760 18.36 29.05 -20.27
N ASN A 761 17.94 29.13 -19.01
CA ASN A 761 17.53 30.37 -18.34
C ASN A 761 17.93 30.35 -16.85
N PRO A 762 19.09 30.92 -16.49
CA PRO A 762 19.55 30.97 -15.10
C PRO A 762 18.66 31.80 -14.15
N SER A 763 17.67 32.53 -14.68
CA SER A 763 16.71 33.31 -13.89
C SER A 763 15.37 32.58 -13.68
N ASP A 764 15.27 31.30 -14.01
CA ASP A 764 14.08 30.50 -13.77
C ASP A 764 13.95 30.13 -12.28
N ALA A 765 13.28 30.99 -11.51
CA ALA A 765 13.03 30.77 -10.08
C ALA A 765 12.28 29.47 -9.77
N SER A 766 11.36 29.05 -10.66
CA SER A 766 10.57 27.82 -10.49
C SER A 766 11.45 26.58 -10.63
N ALA A 767 12.35 26.55 -11.61
CA ALA A 767 13.27 25.43 -11.79
C ALA A 767 14.26 25.32 -10.62
N HIS A 768 14.76 26.45 -10.12
CA HIS A 768 15.59 26.50 -8.91
C HIS A 768 14.82 25.99 -7.67
N PHE A 769 13.54 26.35 -7.51
CA PHE A 769 12.72 25.90 -6.40
C PHE A 769 12.56 24.38 -6.42
N LEU A 770 12.11 23.85 -7.56
CA LEU A 770 11.85 22.42 -7.74
C LEU A 770 13.13 21.58 -7.62
N LEU A 771 14.27 22.10 -8.10
CA LEU A 771 15.57 21.45 -7.90
C LEU A 771 15.97 21.46 -6.42
N GLY A 772 15.77 22.56 -5.71
CA GLY A 772 15.99 22.65 -4.27
C GLY A 772 15.15 21.64 -3.49
N THR A 773 13.87 21.51 -3.83
CA THR A 773 12.93 20.54 -3.23
C THR A 773 13.41 19.10 -3.45
N LEU A 774 13.82 18.74 -4.68
CA LEU A 774 14.36 17.42 -5.01
C LEU A 774 15.68 17.10 -4.31
N LEU A 775 16.58 18.09 -4.18
CA LEU A 775 17.83 17.94 -3.44
C LEU A 775 17.57 17.78 -1.94
N PHE A 776 16.57 18.48 -1.40
CA PHE A 776 16.23 18.39 0.01
C PHE A 776 15.63 17.04 0.37
N SER A 777 14.74 16.49 -0.46
CA SER A 777 14.12 15.16 -0.24
C SER A 777 15.15 14.03 -0.20
N THR A 778 16.30 14.20 -0.85
CA THR A 778 17.44 13.25 -0.86
C THR A 778 18.52 13.58 0.16
N GLY A 779 18.28 14.54 1.07
CA GLY A 779 19.19 14.91 2.14
C GLY A 779 20.40 15.73 1.70
N ARG A 780 20.42 16.28 0.47
CA ARG A 780 21.44 17.23 -0.02
C ARG A 780 21.12 18.65 0.45
N VAL A 781 21.08 18.81 1.77
CA VAL A 781 20.51 20.00 2.46
C VAL A 781 21.18 21.31 2.08
N ASP A 782 22.52 21.35 1.99
CA ASP A 782 23.23 22.59 1.68
C ASP A 782 22.98 23.07 0.25
N GLU A 783 23.01 22.14 -0.72
CA GLU A 783 22.71 22.44 -2.11
C GLU A 783 21.25 22.88 -2.29
N ALA A 784 20.33 22.23 -1.58
CA ALA A 784 18.92 22.64 -1.56
C ALA A 784 18.73 24.08 -1.04
N LEU A 785 19.36 24.42 0.08
CA LEU A 785 19.31 25.78 0.64
C LEU A 785 19.89 26.82 -0.32
N ASP A 786 20.93 26.47 -1.10
CA ASP A 786 21.49 27.37 -2.10
C ASP A 786 20.56 27.60 -3.28
N GLU A 787 19.89 26.56 -3.79
CA GLU A 787 18.88 26.71 -4.83
C GLU A 787 17.66 27.50 -4.34
N TRP A 788 17.17 27.23 -3.13
CA TRP A 788 16.09 28.01 -2.51
C TRP A 788 16.46 29.48 -2.26
N ARG A 789 17.73 29.78 -1.93
CA ARG A 789 18.21 31.18 -1.85
C ARG A 789 18.17 31.87 -3.21
N ARG A 790 18.52 31.17 -4.29
CA ARG A 790 18.38 31.71 -5.66
C ARG A 790 16.92 31.97 -6.00
N THR A 791 16.02 31.03 -5.71
CA THR A 791 14.57 31.26 -5.85
C THR A 791 14.12 32.50 -5.09
N ALA A 792 14.48 32.65 -3.81
CA ALA A 792 14.10 33.82 -3.01
C ALA A 792 14.62 35.14 -3.60
N SER A 793 15.79 35.14 -4.25
CA SER A 793 16.35 36.31 -4.92
C SER A 793 15.67 36.66 -6.24
N LEU A 794 15.17 35.66 -6.98
CA LEU A 794 14.57 35.82 -8.30
C LEU A 794 13.04 36.04 -8.21
N ARG A 795 12.38 35.37 -7.26
CA ARG A 795 10.95 35.41 -6.98
C ARG A 795 10.71 35.31 -5.47
N PRO A 796 10.74 36.45 -4.74
CA PRO A 796 10.59 36.46 -3.29
C PRO A 796 9.18 36.03 -2.84
N ASP A 797 8.16 36.13 -3.68
CA ASP A 797 6.77 35.80 -3.40
C ASP A 797 6.40 34.34 -3.73
N THR A 798 7.38 33.43 -3.74
CA THR A 798 7.12 32.00 -3.99
C THR A 798 6.45 31.37 -2.75
N PRO A 799 5.20 30.86 -2.84
CA PRO A 799 4.52 30.20 -1.72
C PRO A 799 5.30 28.98 -1.21
N THR A 800 5.10 28.58 0.05
CA THR A 800 5.80 27.47 0.76
C THR A 800 7.32 27.60 0.94
N LEU A 801 8.04 28.35 0.09
CA LEU A 801 9.50 28.50 0.12
C LEU A 801 10.05 28.91 1.49
N ASP A 802 9.45 29.92 2.13
CA ASP A 802 9.91 30.39 3.44
C ASP A 802 9.56 29.43 4.57
N ALA A 803 8.49 28.64 4.44
CA ALA A 803 8.17 27.57 5.38
C ALA A 803 9.22 26.46 5.30
N ASP A 804 9.55 25.99 4.10
CA ASP A 804 10.54 24.94 3.85
C ASP A 804 11.94 25.37 4.27
N ARG A 805 12.38 26.54 3.81
CA ARG A 805 13.70 27.08 4.16
C ARG A 805 13.79 27.36 5.66
N GLY A 806 12.75 27.94 6.25
CA GLY A 806 12.71 28.23 7.69
C GLY A 806 12.80 26.96 8.53
N ARG A 807 12.04 25.91 8.17
CA ARG A 807 12.07 24.60 8.84
C ARG A 807 13.42 23.92 8.69
N ALA A 808 14.02 23.94 7.50
CA ALA A 808 15.36 23.40 7.26
C ALA A 808 16.43 24.11 8.12
N LEU A 809 16.39 25.44 8.18
CA LEU A 809 17.31 26.24 8.99
C LEU A 809 17.14 25.95 10.50
N LEU A 810 15.91 25.78 10.97
CA LEU A 810 15.63 25.51 12.38
C LEU A 810 16.01 24.09 12.79
N ASP A 811 15.49 23.10 12.07
CA ASP A 811 15.47 21.70 12.51
C ASP A 811 16.74 20.95 12.15
N ILE A 812 17.37 21.31 11.03
CA ILE A 812 18.57 20.62 10.51
C ILE A 812 19.83 21.45 10.73
N LYS A 813 19.79 22.75 10.43
CA LYS A 813 20.96 23.63 10.61
C LYS A 813 21.10 24.24 12.00
N HIS A 814 20.06 24.13 12.84
CA HIS A 814 20.03 24.70 14.18
C HIS A 814 20.32 26.22 14.22
N GLN A 815 19.76 26.95 13.25
CA GLN A 815 19.91 28.40 13.07
C GLN A 815 18.57 29.13 13.31
N PRO A 816 18.10 29.24 14.56
CA PRO A 816 16.75 29.74 14.86
C PRO A 816 16.55 31.22 14.48
N ALA A 817 17.60 32.04 14.52
CA ALA A 817 17.51 33.45 14.13
C ALA A 817 17.26 33.63 12.61
N GLU A 818 17.93 32.83 11.78
CA GLU A 818 17.72 32.87 10.32
C GLU A 818 16.38 32.22 9.93
N ALA A 819 15.98 31.16 10.64
CA ALA A 819 14.65 30.57 10.49
C ALA A 819 13.53 31.59 10.80
N ALA A 820 13.64 32.32 11.92
CA ALA A 820 12.66 33.36 12.28
C ALA A 820 12.54 34.45 11.20
N LYS A 821 13.66 34.90 10.61
CA LYS A 821 13.62 35.86 9.48
C LYS A 821 12.89 35.30 8.26
N ALA A 822 13.10 34.02 7.93
CA ALA A 822 12.39 33.36 6.84
C ALA A 822 10.89 33.31 7.14
N PHE A 823 10.48 32.84 8.32
CA PHE A 823 9.07 32.80 8.70
C PHE A 823 8.41 34.18 8.76
N GLU A 824 9.13 35.21 9.23
CA GLU A 824 8.65 36.60 9.23
C GLU A 824 8.39 37.15 7.82
N HIS A 825 9.23 36.77 6.86
CA HIS A 825 9.00 37.06 5.44
C HIS A 825 7.81 36.26 4.91
N GLY A 826 7.75 34.97 5.24
CA GLY A 826 6.65 34.06 4.88
C GLY A 826 5.28 34.59 5.32
N PHE A 827 5.15 35.21 6.50
CA PHE A 827 3.89 35.83 6.93
C PHE A 827 3.39 36.96 6.01
N LYS A 828 4.23 37.52 5.14
CA LYS A 828 3.84 38.52 4.13
C LYS A 828 3.46 37.90 2.79
N VAL A 829 4.07 36.76 2.46
CA VAL A 829 3.91 36.06 1.17
C VAL A 829 2.75 35.08 1.22
N ASP A 830 2.68 34.28 2.29
CA ASP A 830 1.77 33.15 2.44
C ASP A 830 1.18 33.13 3.86
N PRO A 831 0.41 34.16 4.26
CA PRO A 831 -0.02 34.37 5.64
C PRO A 831 -0.91 33.26 6.20
N ALA A 832 -1.52 32.43 5.36
CA ALA A 832 -2.43 31.35 5.77
C ALA A 832 -1.72 29.99 5.94
N ASN A 833 -0.43 29.89 5.60
CA ASN A 833 0.29 28.63 5.71
C ASN A 833 0.59 28.26 7.17
N PRO A 834 0.04 27.14 7.66
CA PRO A 834 0.14 26.76 9.07
C PRO A 834 1.58 26.44 9.50
N ALA A 835 2.42 25.95 8.59
CA ALA A 835 3.80 25.60 8.87
C ALA A 835 4.64 26.82 9.31
N LEU A 836 4.29 28.03 8.85
CA LEU A 836 4.93 29.27 9.27
C LEU A 836 4.72 29.57 10.76
N TYR A 837 3.50 29.36 11.28
CA TYR A 837 3.16 29.68 12.66
C TYR A 837 3.72 28.64 13.62
N VAL A 838 3.61 27.35 13.27
CA VAL A 838 4.19 26.26 14.05
C VAL A 838 5.71 26.36 14.07
N GLY A 839 6.34 26.62 12.93
CA GLY A 839 7.79 26.82 12.79
C GLY A 839 8.28 28.06 13.54
N MET A 840 7.60 29.20 13.39
CA MET A 840 7.95 30.45 14.08
C MET A 840 7.83 30.30 15.60
N ASN A 841 6.80 29.64 16.11
CA ASN A 841 6.66 29.38 17.55
C ASN A 841 7.88 28.60 18.09
N ARG A 842 8.34 27.56 17.38
CA ARG A 842 9.54 26.78 17.75
C ARG A 842 10.82 27.61 17.67
N ALA A 843 10.96 28.45 16.63
CA ALA A 843 12.10 29.36 16.50
C ALA A 843 12.12 30.40 17.64
N MET A 844 10.97 30.97 17.99
CA MET A 844 10.80 31.93 19.08
C MET A 844 11.14 31.32 20.45
N GLN A 845 10.74 30.07 20.70
CA GLN A 845 11.14 29.32 21.90
C GLN A 845 12.67 29.18 21.98
N ALA A 846 13.32 28.77 20.89
CA ALA A 846 14.78 28.63 20.83
C ALA A 846 15.52 29.98 21.03
N LEU A 847 14.88 31.10 20.66
CA LEU A 847 15.40 32.46 20.85
C LEU A 847 15.04 33.08 22.22
N GLY A 848 14.32 32.35 23.09
CA GLY A 848 13.92 32.84 24.41
C GLY A 848 12.89 33.97 24.38
N LYS A 849 12.03 34.01 23.33
CA LYS A 849 10.93 34.97 23.24
C LYS A 849 9.82 34.66 24.24
N SER A 850 9.20 35.71 24.77
CA SER A 850 8.17 35.59 25.81
C SER A 850 6.89 34.94 25.29
N ASP A 851 6.14 34.30 26.19
CA ASP A 851 4.86 33.67 25.86
C ASP A 851 3.87 34.69 25.29
N ALA A 852 3.90 35.94 25.77
CA ALA A 852 3.09 37.04 25.24
C ALA A 852 3.41 37.35 23.77
N GLU A 853 4.70 37.38 23.39
CA GLU A 853 5.10 37.55 21.99
C GLU A 853 4.63 36.35 21.14
N ARG A 854 4.71 35.12 21.67
CA ARG A 854 4.26 33.90 20.96
C ARG A 854 2.74 33.86 20.78
N VAL A 855 1.96 34.27 21.79
CA VAL A 855 0.50 34.44 21.69
C VAL A 855 0.15 35.46 20.62
N ALA A 856 0.77 36.64 20.67
CA ALA A 856 0.53 37.70 19.68
C ALA A 856 0.87 37.26 18.25
N MET A 857 1.84 36.35 18.08
CA MET A 857 2.16 35.75 16.78
C MET A 857 1.02 34.87 16.25
N PHE A 858 0.45 33.97 17.08
CA PHE A 858 -0.70 33.16 16.67
C PHE A 858 -1.97 33.98 16.42
N GLU A 859 -2.18 35.08 17.15
CA GLU A 859 -3.30 36.01 16.92
C GLU A 859 -3.28 36.64 15.52
N ARG A 860 -2.15 36.60 14.81
CA ARG A 860 -2.02 37.09 13.42
C ARG A 860 -2.52 36.11 12.36
N PHE A 861 -2.84 34.86 12.71
CA PHE A 861 -3.31 33.86 11.73
C PHE A 861 -4.58 34.37 11.02
N PRO A 862 -4.63 34.37 9.67
CA PRO A 862 -5.81 34.81 8.95
C PRO A 862 -6.93 33.78 9.08
N ALA A 863 -8.19 34.23 9.10
CA ALA A 863 -9.36 33.35 9.20
C ALA A 863 -9.36 32.45 10.45
N HIS A 864 -9.38 33.08 11.64
CA HIS A 864 -9.40 32.38 12.95
C HIS A 864 -10.45 31.27 13.04
N ALA A 865 -11.63 31.38 12.42
CA ALA A 865 -12.66 30.34 12.45
C ALA A 865 -12.27 29.04 11.70
N ASP A 866 -11.40 29.14 10.70
CA ASP A 866 -10.93 28.02 9.86
C ASP A 866 -9.47 27.65 10.17
N MET A 867 -8.96 28.04 11.35
CA MET A 867 -7.59 27.75 11.77
C MET A 867 -7.31 26.23 11.74
N PRO A 868 -6.26 25.76 11.03
CA PRO A 868 -5.93 24.34 10.96
C PRO A 868 -5.58 23.74 12.32
N ASP A 869 -5.92 22.47 12.51
CA ASP A 869 -5.79 21.77 13.80
C ASP A 869 -4.39 21.90 14.41
N GLU A 870 -3.32 21.77 13.61
CA GLU A 870 -1.94 21.88 14.11
C GLU A 870 -1.63 23.27 14.68
N VAL A 871 -2.20 24.33 14.10
CA VAL A 871 -2.08 25.70 14.59
C VAL A 871 -2.92 25.88 15.83
N VAL A 872 -4.16 25.37 15.86
CA VAL A 872 -5.03 25.40 17.05
C VAL A 872 -4.34 24.70 18.22
N ARG A 873 -3.82 23.48 18.03
CA ARG A 873 -3.13 22.71 19.08
C ARG A 873 -1.90 23.46 19.60
N ALA A 874 -1.08 24.02 18.70
CA ALA A 874 0.09 24.79 19.08
C ALA A 874 -0.30 26.08 19.83
N TYR A 875 -1.34 26.77 19.40
CA TYR A 875 -1.82 28.00 20.01
C TYR A 875 -2.41 27.75 21.41
N VAL A 876 -3.26 26.73 21.55
CA VAL A 876 -3.79 26.28 22.86
C VAL A 876 -2.67 25.97 23.84
N LYS A 877 -1.61 25.29 23.39
CA LYS A 877 -0.45 24.99 24.23
C LYS A 877 0.21 26.28 24.74
N VAL A 878 0.45 27.25 23.87
CA VAL A 878 1.06 28.54 24.26
C VAL A 878 0.13 29.34 25.18
N LEU A 879 -1.18 29.35 24.95
CA LEU A 879 -2.15 30.01 25.83
C LEU A 879 -2.09 29.43 27.24
N ARG A 880 -2.06 28.11 27.38
CA ARG A 880 -1.93 27.42 28.67
C ARG A 880 -0.58 27.71 29.35
N GLU A 881 0.52 27.68 28.60
CA GLU A 881 1.85 28.09 29.10
C GLU A 881 1.83 29.53 29.66
N SER A 882 1.11 30.44 29.00
CA SER A 882 0.95 31.84 29.42
C SER A 882 -0.07 32.07 30.54
N GLY A 883 -0.72 31.01 31.06
CA GLY A 883 -1.78 31.11 32.08
C GLY A 883 -3.13 31.65 31.58
N GLN A 884 -3.36 31.63 30.26
CA GLN A 884 -4.61 32.09 29.61
C GLN A 884 -5.58 30.92 29.33
N ASP A 885 -5.86 30.09 30.34
CA ASP A 885 -6.65 28.87 30.18
C ASP A 885 -8.07 29.13 29.65
N ALA A 886 -8.71 30.22 30.07
CA ALA A 886 -10.05 30.57 29.59
C ALA A 886 -10.08 30.84 28.07
N LYS A 887 -9.03 31.47 27.51
CA LYS A 887 -8.91 31.66 26.06
C LYS A 887 -8.61 30.35 25.34
N ALA A 888 -7.79 29.50 25.95
CA ALA A 888 -7.50 28.18 25.40
C ALA A 888 -8.78 27.33 25.28
N ASP A 889 -9.63 27.37 26.31
CA ASP A 889 -10.90 26.65 26.33
C ASP A 889 -11.91 27.24 25.33
N ASP A 890 -12.01 28.57 25.21
CA ASP A 890 -12.85 29.24 24.20
C ASP A 890 -12.44 28.85 22.78
N LEU A 891 -11.13 28.84 22.49
CA LEU A 891 -10.61 28.38 21.20
C LEU A 891 -10.99 26.92 20.94
N LEU A 892 -10.83 26.02 21.91
CA LEU A 892 -11.23 24.61 21.73
C LEU A 892 -12.74 24.42 21.50
N MET A 893 -13.59 25.27 22.08
CA MET A 893 -15.05 25.19 21.86
C MET A 893 -15.48 25.69 20.47
N GLN A 894 -14.67 26.51 19.82
CA GLN A 894 -14.95 27.08 18.50
C GLN A 894 -14.42 26.20 17.35
N HIS A 895 -13.54 25.24 17.64
CA HIS A 895 -12.87 24.41 16.65
C HIS A 895 -13.20 22.93 16.79
N PHE A 896 -13.54 22.29 15.67
CA PHE A 896 -13.60 20.84 15.61
C PHE A 896 -12.20 20.26 15.47
N LEU A 897 -11.82 19.36 16.36
CA LEU A 897 -10.56 18.61 16.27
C LEU A 897 -10.88 17.14 15.98
N PRO A 898 -10.45 16.58 14.83
CA PRO A 898 -10.68 15.18 14.51
C PRO A 898 -9.91 14.27 15.48
N ALA A 899 -10.41 13.04 15.61
CA ALA A 899 -9.70 11.99 16.33
C ALA A 899 -8.38 11.66 15.62
N GLU A 900 -7.32 11.49 16.41
CA GLU A 900 -5.96 11.27 15.92
C GLU A 900 -5.32 10.14 16.71
N GLU A 901 -4.80 9.13 15.99
CA GLU A 901 -4.18 7.97 16.62
C GLU A 901 -2.93 8.37 17.39
N GLY A 902 -2.80 7.89 18.63
CA GLY A 902 -1.64 8.19 19.48
C GLY A 902 -1.60 9.61 20.07
N ALA A 903 -2.56 10.47 19.74
CA ALA A 903 -2.71 11.80 20.34
C ALA A 903 -3.76 11.78 21.46
N ALA A 904 -3.48 12.50 22.56
CA ALA A 904 -4.50 12.72 23.59
C ALA A 904 -5.56 13.69 23.05
N PRO A 905 -6.86 13.45 23.32
CA PRO A 905 -7.90 14.42 23.00
C PRO A 905 -7.60 15.75 23.67
N LEU A 906 -7.63 16.84 22.90
CA LEU A 906 -7.54 18.19 23.45
C LEU A 906 -8.96 18.63 23.81
N ALA A 907 -9.22 18.75 25.11
CA ALA A 907 -10.52 19.16 25.64
C ALA A 907 -10.39 20.42 26.50
N PRO A 908 -11.47 21.21 26.63
CA PRO A 908 -11.56 22.30 27.59
C PRO A 908 -11.29 21.83 29.02
N SER A 909 -10.64 22.66 29.83
CA SER A 909 -10.27 22.34 31.22
C SER A 909 -11.49 22.11 32.14
N SER A 910 -12.66 22.62 31.76
CA SER A 910 -13.92 22.51 32.50
C SER A 910 -14.80 21.30 32.13
N GLY A 911 -14.23 20.19 31.66
CA GLY A 911 -14.93 18.97 31.25
C GLY A 911 -15.58 18.15 32.39
N LYS A 912 -16.58 18.69 33.07
CA LYS A 912 -17.71 17.93 33.64
C LYS A 912 -18.99 18.57 33.13
N HIS A 913 -19.55 18.08 32.03
CA HIS A 913 -20.99 18.06 31.79
C HIS A 913 -21.34 17.00 30.75
#